data_AF-A0A2P7YYR5-F1
#
_entry.id   AF-A0A2P7YYR5-F1
#
_cell.length_a   1.000
_cell.length_b   1.000
_cell.length_c   1.000
_cell.angle_alpha   90.00
_cell.angle_beta   90.00
_cell.angle_gamma   90.00
#
_symmetry.space_group_name_H-M   'P 1'
#
loop_
_entity.id
_entity.type
_entity.pdbx_description
1 polymer ?
#
loop_
_entity_poly.entity_id
_entity_poly.type
_entity_poly.pdbx_seq_one_letter_code
_entity_poly.pdbx_strand_id
1 'polypeptide(L)'
;MVVNNPNNWHWVDKNCIDWAKQYFNEQLIGVKAEGSNGTYVQVDSVSSLEGDVEVCQRKGKVISLFDLRIILNIAGVSVSDPEKTFKGSVTVPELAYDTEEDEIQFDVSIYNEDADLEKMRLLAKKELLPKLRAKLLRFGPDLISTHSKDIQLESDKVNSVYTKENQSQASKPSKPAEKPKAAPAPVASSAPQSSNGVPRYNTSTLHLEPTFNTTAEQLYITLLDRERIGAWTRSAPQLEAFPPKEGSEFKLFGGSITGKFTKLVPNEHITQLWRLEEWKSGHYAQLDIQLKQGAGETTMVVKWTGIPVGEEDRVRGNFEEYYVRSIKIVFGFGAPITCQAAVAWEAGKPLTIEEITVDPPKAHEVRFKVHNTGVCHTDAYTLSGVDPEGAFPVILGHEGSGIVESVGEGVENVKVGDHVVALYTAECKKCKFCKSGKTNLCGSVRETQGKGVMPDGTLRFHCKGQDLLHFMGCSTFSQYTVVADVSIVAVNPTAEFEKTCLLGCGITTGYGAATITANVQEGDNVAVFGAGCVGLSVVQGAKERKANKIIVVDINDKKAEWADKFGATDFVNPTKLPEGTTIVQKLIEMTDGGCDYTFDCTGNVNVMRDALEACHKGWGTSVIIGVAAAGKEIATRPFQLVTGRVWKGAAFGGVKGRSQLPGIVDDYLSGKLKVADFITHRHKLDKINTAFDDMHKGDCIRAVIEL
;
A
#
# COMPACT_ATOMS: atom_id res chain seq x y z
N MET A 1 7.05 25.20 -50.18
CA MET A 1 7.23 26.46 -49.41
C MET A 1 8.50 26.31 -48.60
N VAL A 2 9.56 27.05 -48.95
CA VAL A 2 10.74 27.16 -48.09
C VAL A 2 10.38 28.15 -46.99
N VAL A 3 10.32 27.68 -45.75
CA VAL A 3 9.99 28.52 -44.60
C VAL A 3 11.19 29.42 -44.33
N ASN A 4 11.13 30.68 -44.76
CA ASN A 4 12.11 31.70 -44.39
C ASN A 4 11.97 31.96 -42.89
N ASN A 5 12.95 31.55 -42.08
CA ASN A 5 13.03 31.84 -40.65
C ASN A 5 13.48 33.31 -40.48
N PRO A 6 12.56 34.26 -40.21
CA PRO A 6 12.86 35.70 -40.30
C PRO A 6 13.78 36.18 -39.18
N ASN A 7 13.98 35.36 -38.14
CA ASN A 7 14.72 35.73 -36.93
C ASN A 7 16.03 34.95 -36.73
N ASN A 8 16.41 34.10 -37.69
CA ASN A 8 17.56 33.20 -37.59
C ASN A 8 17.58 32.37 -36.29
N TRP A 9 16.40 31.91 -35.84
CA TRP A 9 16.28 31.03 -34.67
C TRP A 9 16.80 29.64 -35.04
N HIS A 10 18.07 29.40 -34.74
CA HIS A 10 18.67 28.09 -34.93
C HIS A 10 18.42 27.23 -33.70
N TRP A 11 17.78 26.10 -33.96
CA TRP A 11 17.64 25.00 -33.02
C TRP A 11 18.65 23.94 -33.43
N VAL A 12 19.52 23.60 -32.49
CA VAL A 12 20.53 22.56 -32.66
C VAL A 12 20.50 21.75 -31.38
N ASP A 13 20.24 20.46 -31.54
CA ASP A 13 20.36 19.47 -30.47
C ASP A 13 21.55 18.58 -30.80
N LYS A 14 22.36 18.33 -29.78
CA LYS A 14 23.50 17.43 -29.87
C LYS A 14 23.32 16.33 -28.84
N ASN A 15 23.15 15.11 -29.31
CA ASN A 15 23.18 13.94 -28.45
C ASN A 15 24.61 13.72 -27.95
N CYS A 16 24.76 13.64 -26.64
CA CYS A 16 26.02 13.54 -25.92
C CYS A 16 26.11 12.26 -25.08
N ILE A 17 25.27 11.24 -25.33
CA ILE A 17 25.24 10.01 -24.51
C ILE A 17 26.57 9.24 -24.57
N ASP A 18 27.22 9.18 -25.74
CA ASP A 18 28.51 8.51 -25.89
C ASP A 18 29.63 9.24 -25.16
N TRP A 19 29.57 10.58 -25.12
CA TRP A 19 30.48 11.38 -24.32
C TRP A 19 30.22 11.18 -22.83
N ALA A 20 28.95 11.13 -22.40
CA ALA A 20 28.59 10.87 -21.01
C ALA A 20 29.14 9.52 -20.53
N LYS A 21 29.01 8.46 -21.34
CA LYS A 21 29.60 7.14 -21.06
C LYS A 21 31.11 7.22 -20.86
N GLN A 22 31.82 7.99 -21.69
CA GLN A 22 33.27 8.19 -21.51
C GLN A 22 33.58 9.00 -20.26
N TYR A 23 32.86 10.10 -20.03
CA TYR A 23 33.03 10.99 -18.88
C TYR A 23 32.89 10.23 -17.56
N PHE A 24 31.83 9.45 -17.38
CA PHE A 24 31.63 8.73 -16.12
C PHE A 24 32.61 7.58 -15.92
N ASN A 25 33.07 6.93 -16.99
CA ASN A 25 34.17 5.98 -16.89
C ASN A 25 35.48 6.65 -16.41
N GLU A 26 35.79 7.84 -16.90
CA GLU A 26 36.97 8.60 -16.47
C GLU A 26 36.83 9.18 -15.06
N GLN A 27 35.63 9.64 -14.70
CA GLN A 27 35.42 10.38 -13.45
C GLN A 27 35.08 9.50 -12.25
N LEU A 28 34.38 8.37 -12.45
CA LEU A 28 33.86 7.56 -11.35
C LEU A 28 34.70 6.31 -11.07
N ILE A 29 35.34 5.71 -12.07
CA ILE A 29 36.20 4.54 -11.86
C ILE A 29 37.41 4.92 -11.01
N GLY A 30 37.73 4.09 -10.01
CA GLY A 30 38.84 4.33 -9.09
C GLY A 30 38.54 5.32 -7.97
N VAL A 31 37.31 5.87 -7.88
CA VAL A 31 36.88 6.63 -6.70
C VAL A 31 36.88 5.69 -5.49
N LYS A 32 37.76 5.99 -4.54
CA LYS A 32 38.05 5.15 -3.37
C LYS A 32 37.67 5.84 -2.07
N ALA A 33 37.07 5.08 -1.18
CA ALA A 33 36.80 5.43 0.21
C ALA A 33 37.59 4.48 1.13
N GLU A 34 38.34 5.04 2.07
CA GLU A 34 39.16 4.29 3.02
C GLU A 34 38.56 4.42 4.42
N GLY A 35 38.48 3.30 5.13
CA GLY A 35 38.02 3.24 6.53
C GLY A 35 39.17 3.10 7.51
N SER A 36 38.85 2.95 8.80
CA SER A 36 39.85 2.69 9.84
C SER A 36 40.53 1.33 9.63
N ASN A 37 41.83 1.27 9.92
CA ASN A 37 42.68 0.08 9.85
C ASN A 37 43.02 -0.45 8.44
N GLY A 38 42.70 0.25 7.34
CA GLY A 38 43.11 -0.15 5.98
C GLY A 38 42.03 -0.81 5.12
N THR A 39 40.77 -0.80 5.57
CA THR A 39 39.62 -1.25 4.77
C THR A 39 39.34 -0.24 3.68
N TYR A 40 38.92 -0.68 2.49
CA TYR A 40 38.50 0.25 1.45
C TYR A 40 37.32 -0.26 0.63
N VAL A 41 36.59 0.68 0.04
CA VAL A 41 35.60 0.45 -1.02
C VAL A 41 35.97 1.34 -2.20
N GLN A 42 35.97 0.79 -3.40
CA GLN A 42 36.23 1.53 -4.62
C GLN A 42 35.24 1.19 -5.72
N VAL A 43 35.01 2.14 -6.62
CA VAL A 43 34.32 1.89 -7.88
C VAL A 43 35.26 1.15 -8.83
N ASP A 44 34.86 -0.05 -9.23
CA ASP A 44 35.63 -0.94 -10.12
C ASP A 44 35.28 -0.69 -11.60
N SER A 45 33.99 -0.50 -11.89
CA SER A 45 33.49 -0.23 -13.25
C SER A 45 32.14 0.48 -13.23
N VAL A 46 31.82 1.20 -14.31
CA VAL A 46 30.45 1.63 -14.62
C VAL A 46 29.79 0.47 -15.37
N SER A 47 28.76 -0.14 -14.78
CA SER A 47 28.10 -1.32 -15.36
C SER A 47 26.97 -0.97 -16.31
N SER A 48 26.22 0.09 -16.02
CA SER A 48 25.16 0.62 -16.88
C SER A 48 25.11 2.15 -16.78
N LEU A 49 24.85 2.77 -17.92
CA LEU A 49 24.46 4.17 -18.03
C LEU A 49 23.38 4.25 -19.10
N GLU A 50 22.16 4.49 -18.64
CA GLU A 50 20.93 4.51 -19.43
C GLU A 50 20.26 5.88 -19.31
N GLY A 51 19.50 6.26 -20.33
CA GLY A 51 18.80 7.54 -20.40
C GLY A 51 19.34 8.46 -21.49
N ASP A 52 18.94 9.71 -21.44
CA ASP A 52 19.18 10.69 -22.50
C ASP A 52 20.12 11.79 -22.02
N VAL A 53 21.01 12.26 -22.90
CA VAL A 53 21.91 13.39 -22.64
C VAL A 53 21.98 14.24 -23.89
N GLU A 54 21.48 15.45 -23.80
CA GLU A 54 21.44 16.40 -24.89
C GLU A 54 21.96 17.76 -24.45
N VAL A 55 22.66 18.43 -25.37
CA VAL A 55 22.94 19.86 -25.26
C VAL A 55 22.21 20.56 -26.39
N CYS A 56 21.35 21.50 -26.01
CA CYS A 56 20.47 22.21 -26.92
C CYS A 56 20.80 23.70 -26.95
N GLN A 57 20.76 24.30 -28.14
CA GLN A 57 20.66 25.74 -28.29
C GLN A 57 19.22 26.15 -28.64
N ARG A 58 18.61 26.98 -27.79
CA ARG A 58 17.27 27.56 -28.04
C ARG A 58 17.28 29.06 -27.79
N LYS A 59 16.92 29.85 -28.81
CA LYS A 59 16.81 31.32 -28.74
C LYS A 59 18.08 32.02 -28.18
N GLY A 60 19.25 31.46 -28.48
CA GLY A 60 20.56 31.97 -28.04
C GLY A 60 21.01 31.53 -26.65
N LYS A 61 20.22 30.72 -25.93
CA LYS A 61 20.63 30.08 -24.68
C LYS A 61 21.06 28.64 -24.94
N VAL A 62 22.15 28.22 -24.29
CA VAL A 62 22.57 26.82 -24.23
C VAL A 62 22.03 26.21 -22.95
N ILE A 63 21.37 25.06 -23.08
CA ILE A 63 20.85 24.27 -21.97
C ILE A 63 21.31 22.83 -22.15
N SER A 64 21.56 22.12 -21.04
CA SER A 64 21.67 20.67 -21.03
C SER A 64 20.36 20.07 -20.57
N LEU A 65 19.93 19.01 -21.24
CA LEU A 65 18.82 18.16 -20.80
C LEU A 65 19.39 16.77 -20.65
N PHE A 66 19.31 16.21 -19.44
CA PHE A 66 19.70 14.84 -19.21
C PHE A 66 18.81 14.23 -18.14
N ASP A 67 18.60 12.93 -18.27
CA ASP A 67 17.96 12.06 -17.31
C ASP A 67 18.68 10.72 -17.42
N LEU A 68 19.42 10.36 -16.36
CA LEU A 68 20.37 9.26 -16.38
C LEU A 68 20.16 8.33 -15.20
N ARG A 69 20.03 7.04 -15.51
CA ARG A 69 20.23 5.95 -14.54
C ARG A 69 21.65 5.43 -14.66
N ILE A 70 22.37 5.36 -13.54
CA ILE A 70 23.77 4.93 -13.50
C ILE A 70 23.93 3.78 -12.53
N ILE A 71 24.52 2.68 -12.98
CA ILE A 71 24.88 1.55 -12.11
C ILE A 71 26.40 1.42 -12.08
N LEU A 72 26.96 1.40 -10.87
CA LEU A 72 28.38 1.27 -10.61
C LEU A 72 28.64 -0.05 -9.91
N ASN A 73 29.62 -0.82 -10.38
CA ASN A 73 30.13 -1.95 -9.64
C ASN A 73 31.16 -1.45 -8.63
N ILE A 74 31.03 -1.89 -7.38
CA ILE A 74 31.98 -1.60 -6.32
C ILE A 74 32.67 -2.87 -5.83
N ALA A 75 33.92 -2.72 -5.43
CA ALA A 75 34.71 -3.77 -4.81
C ALA A 75 35.47 -3.24 -3.60
N GLY A 76 35.79 -4.11 -2.65
CA GLY A 76 36.58 -3.73 -1.50
C GLY A 76 37.13 -4.92 -0.71
N VAL A 77 37.96 -4.60 0.29
CA VAL A 77 38.70 -5.59 1.08
C VAL A 77 38.55 -5.28 2.57
N SER A 78 38.29 -6.32 3.37
CA SER A 78 38.28 -6.24 4.82
C SER A 78 39.70 -6.37 5.40
N VAL A 79 39.97 -5.68 6.51
CA VAL A 79 41.25 -5.80 7.23
C VAL A 79 41.26 -6.99 8.19
N SER A 80 40.08 -7.44 8.63
CA SER A 80 39.97 -8.63 9.49
C SER A 80 40.42 -9.91 8.77
N ASP A 81 40.32 -9.94 7.44
CA ASP A 81 40.77 -11.03 6.58
C ASP A 81 41.12 -10.49 5.19
N PRO A 82 42.41 -10.32 4.84
CA PRO A 82 42.86 -9.81 3.54
C PRO A 82 42.45 -10.68 2.34
N GLU A 83 42.03 -11.94 2.55
CA GLU A 83 41.51 -12.82 1.49
C GLU A 83 40.01 -12.62 1.23
N LYS A 84 39.28 -11.97 2.15
CA LYS A 84 37.85 -11.64 1.98
C LYS A 84 37.68 -10.35 1.19
N THR A 85 37.53 -10.51 -0.12
CA THR A 85 37.05 -9.45 -1.03
C THR A 85 35.52 -9.48 -1.09
N PHE A 86 34.90 -8.31 -1.24
CA PHE A 86 33.48 -8.21 -1.52
C PHE A 86 33.23 -7.49 -2.85
N LYS A 87 32.09 -7.82 -3.46
CA LYS A 87 31.57 -7.15 -4.64
C LYS A 87 30.18 -6.63 -4.33
N GLY A 88 29.82 -5.51 -4.92
CA GLY A 88 28.51 -4.91 -4.78
C GLY A 88 28.20 -3.97 -5.93
N SER A 89 27.10 -3.26 -5.82
CA SER A 89 26.72 -2.20 -6.73
C SER A 89 26.23 -0.96 -5.98
N VAL A 90 26.42 0.19 -6.61
CA VAL A 90 25.78 1.46 -6.25
C VAL A 90 24.95 1.87 -7.46
N THR A 91 23.64 1.99 -7.27
CA THR A 91 22.72 2.47 -8.30
C THR A 91 22.31 3.89 -7.99
N VAL A 92 22.45 4.77 -8.98
CA VAL A 92 21.81 6.08 -9.02
C VAL A 92 20.56 5.89 -9.89
N PRO A 93 19.36 5.80 -9.28
CA PRO A 93 18.15 5.48 -10.03
C PRO A 93 17.79 6.58 -11.03
N GLU A 94 18.10 7.83 -10.69
CA GLU A 94 17.82 9.01 -11.49
C GLU A 94 18.88 10.10 -11.23
N LEU A 95 19.36 10.73 -12.29
CA LEU A 95 20.20 11.92 -12.30
C LEU A 95 19.72 12.81 -13.43
N ALA A 96 18.96 13.85 -13.09
CA ALA A 96 18.35 14.77 -14.03
C ALA A 96 19.05 16.14 -14.04
N TYR A 97 18.76 16.95 -15.07
CA TYR A 97 19.39 18.26 -15.26
C TYR A 97 19.11 19.28 -14.14
N ASP A 98 18.02 19.09 -13.40
CA ASP A 98 17.55 19.92 -12.29
C ASP A 98 17.71 19.26 -10.92
N THR A 99 18.32 18.07 -10.83
CA THR A 99 18.56 17.37 -9.56
C THR A 99 19.50 18.17 -8.65
N GLU A 100 19.03 18.49 -7.44
CA GLU A 100 19.84 19.14 -6.40
C GLU A 100 20.72 18.14 -5.62
N GLU A 101 21.71 18.63 -4.87
CA GLU A 101 22.71 17.79 -4.20
C GLU A 101 22.10 16.75 -3.23
N ASP A 102 21.07 17.13 -2.50
CA ASP A 102 20.36 16.28 -1.54
C ASP A 102 19.32 15.36 -2.17
N GLU A 103 18.90 15.65 -3.40
CA GLU A 103 17.94 14.83 -4.18
C GLU A 103 18.58 13.62 -4.85
N ILE A 104 19.92 13.59 -5.01
CA ILE A 104 20.63 12.43 -5.58
C ILE A 104 20.53 11.23 -4.63
N GLN A 105 19.73 10.24 -5.04
CA GLN A 105 19.53 8.98 -4.34
C GLN A 105 20.58 7.93 -4.74
N PHE A 106 20.91 7.03 -3.80
CA PHE A 106 21.86 5.95 -4.02
C PHE A 106 21.35 4.66 -3.37
N ASP A 107 21.23 3.60 -4.17
CA ASP A 107 20.95 2.25 -3.69
C ASP A 107 22.23 1.43 -3.64
N VAL A 108 22.68 1.09 -2.43
CA VAL A 108 23.88 0.27 -2.21
C VAL A 108 23.50 -1.17 -1.94
N SER A 109 23.97 -2.09 -2.79
CA SER A 109 23.80 -3.54 -2.67
C SER A 109 25.15 -4.24 -2.56
N ILE A 110 25.27 -5.24 -1.69
CA ILE A 110 26.47 -6.08 -1.56
C ILE A 110 26.07 -7.52 -1.85
N TYR A 111 26.86 -8.22 -2.67
CA TYR A 111 26.58 -9.60 -3.08
C TYR A 111 27.11 -10.59 -2.02
N ASN A 112 26.25 -11.53 -1.58
CA ASN A 112 26.44 -12.51 -0.49
C ASN A 112 26.57 -11.89 0.92
N GLU A 113 25.55 -12.05 1.77
CA GLU A 113 25.53 -11.47 3.12
C GLU A 113 26.30 -12.34 4.16
N ASP A 114 27.32 -11.74 4.80
CA ASP A 114 28.05 -12.23 5.98
C ASP A 114 28.17 -11.05 6.96
N ALA A 115 28.23 -11.32 8.28
CA ALA A 115 28.16 -10.32 9.35
C ALA A 115 29.27 -9.24 9.31
N ASP A 116 30.38 -9.49 8.60
CA ASP A 116 31.45 -8.52 8.38
C ASP A 116 31.19 -7.53 7.22
N LEU A 117 30.21 -7.81 6.34
CA LEU A 117 29.92 -7.03 5.14
C LEU A 117 29.00 -5.82 5.40
N GLU A 118 28.23 -5.83 6.50
CA GLU A 118 27.40 -4.68 6.90
C GLU A 118 28.26 -3.46 7.29
N LYS A 119 29.44 -3.70 7.85
CA LYS A 119 30.44 -2.64 8.13
C LYS A 119 30.95 -1.99 6.84
N MET A 120 31.06 -2.76 5.76
CA MET A 120 31.49 -2.25 4.45
C MET A 120 30.36 -1.48 3.76
N ARG A 121 29.10 -1.90 3.93
CA ARG A 121 27.93 -1.13 3.49
C ARG A 121 27.87 0.24 4.16
N LEU A 122 28.12 0.29 5.47
CA LEU A 122 28.21 1.53 6.24
C LEU A 122 29.36 2.43 5.77
N LEU A 123 30.53 1.86 5.47
CA LEU A 123 31.67 2.61 4.93
C LEU A 123 31.35 3.20 3.55
N ALA A 124 30.72 2.43 2.66
CA ALA A 124 30.28 2.92 1.35
C ALA A 124 29.30 4.08 1.50
N LYS A 125 28.27 3.93 2.36
CA LYS A 125 27.28 4.99 2.61
C LYS A 125 27.89 6.27 3.18
N LYS A 126 28.82 6.13 4.13
CA LYS A 126 29.39 7.27 4.86
C LYS A 126 30.47 8.02 4.08
N GLU A 127 31.33 7.31 3.34
CA GLU A 127 32.57 7.88 2.79
C GLU A 127 32.65 7.82 1.26
N LEU A 128 31.98 6.85 0.60
CA LEU A 128 32.00 6.72 -0.87
C LEU A 128 30.91 7.57 -1.52
N LEU A 129 29.67 7.47 -1.04
CA LEU A 129 28.53 8.19 -1.63
C LEU A 129 28.72 9.72 -1.69
N PRO A 130 29.25 10.39 -0.64
CA PRO A 130 29.51 11.83 -0.73
C PRO A 130 30.49 12.22 -1.85
N LYS A 131 31.52 11.37 -2.09
CA LYS A 131 32.48 11.60 -3.17
C LYS A 131 31.86 11.39 -4.55
N LEU A 132 30.98 10.41 -4.68
CA LEU A 132 30.23 10.18 -5.92
C LEU A 132 29.28 11.34 -6.18
N ARG A 133 28.49 11.75 -5.18
CA ARG A 133 27.58 12.90 -5.25
C ARG A 133 28.27 14.16 -5.77
N ALA A 134 29.42 14.52 -5.18
CA ALA A 134 30.19 15.69 -5.62
C ALA A 134 30.69 15.60 -7.07
N LYS A 135 30.95 14.39 -7.58
CA LYS A 135 31.36 14.16 -8.98
C LYS A 135 30.17 14.17 -9.93
N LEU A 136 29.03 13.61 -9.54
CA LEU A 136 27.81 13.61 -10.35
C LEU A 136 27.28 15.03 -10.56
N LEU A 137 27.32 15.90 -9.55
CA LEU A 137 26.92 17.31 -9.68
C LEU A 137 27.76 18.12 -10.67
N ARG A 138 28.99 17.69 -10.95
CA ARG A 138 29.85 18.35 -11.95
C ARG A 138 29.49 18.00 -13.39
N PHE A 139 28.71 16.95 -13.60
CA PHE A 139 28.38 16.46 -14.93
C PHE A 139 27.68 17.52 -15.79
N GLY A 140 26.61 18.13 -15.30
CA GLY A 140 25.85 19.15 -16.05
C GLY A 140 26.71 20.36 -16.47
N PRO A 141 27.44 21.02 -15.55
CA PRO A 141 28.36 22.09 -15.90
C PRO A 141 29.45 21.70 -16.89
N ASP A 142 30.06 20.51 -16.72
CA ASP A 142 31.12 20.02 -17.61
C ASP A 142 30.57 19.68 -19.01
N LEU A 143 29.35 19.13 -19.08
CA LEU A 143 28.63 18.84 -20.31
C LEU A 143 28.40 20.12 -21.14
N ILE A 144 27.90 21.18 -20.50
CA ILE A 144 27.71 22.48 -21.15
C ILE A 144 29.05 23.07 -21.57
N SER A 145 30.05 23.10 -20.69
CA SER A 145 31.38 23.66 -20.99
C SER A 145 32.06 22.99 -22.19
N THR A 146 31.89 21.67 -22.32
CA THR A 146 32.54 20.86 -23.34
C THR A 146 31.87 20.95 -24.71
N HIS A 147 30.54 21.09 -24.76
CA HIS A 147 29.77 20.97 -26.00
C HIS A 147 29.02 22.24 -26.44
N SER A 148 29.05 23.30 -25.63
CA SER A 148 28.38 24.58 -25.95
C SER A 148 29.02 25.34 -27.12
N LYS A 149 30.32 25.20 -27.35
CA LYS A 149 31.07 26.02 -28.34
C LYS A 149 30.74 25.65 -29.78
N ASP A 150 30.45 24.38 -30.02
CA ASP A 150 30.28 23.76 -31.33
C ASP A 150 28.83 23.79 -31.83
N ILE A 151 27.89 24.16 -30.95
CA ILE A 151 26.46 24.35 -31.30
C ILE A 151 26.06 25.83 -31.35
N GLN A 152 26.97 26.74 -30.96
CA GLN A 152 26.78 28.19 -31.02
C GLN A 152 27.15 28.78 -32.38
N LEU A 153 26.31 29.69 -32.84
CA LEU A 153 26.59 30.50 -34.03
C LEU A 153 27.41 31.71 -33.66
N GLU A 154 28.43 31.98 -34.49
CA GLU A 154 29.23 33.19 -34.44
C GLU A 154 28.32 34.44 -34.44
N SER A 155 28.65 35.39 -33.56
CA SER A 155 27.82 36.56 -33.24
C SER A 155 27.52 37.48 -34.44
N ASP A 156 28.36 37.41 -35.48
CA ASP A 156 28.25 38.10 -36.76
C ASP A 156 27.16 37.51 -37.68
N LYS A 157 26.74 36.26 -37.43
CA LYS A 157 25.68 35.55 -38.19
C LYS A 157 24.30 35.63 -37.52
N VAL A 158 24.18 36.28 -36.35
CA VAL A 158 22.92 36.41 -35.61
C VAL A 158 22.28 37.78 -35.85
N ASN A 159 21.12 37.82 -36.52
CA ASN A 159 20.44 39.07 -36.87
C ASN A 159 19.48 39.60 -35.78
N SER A 160 19.08 38.77 -34.83
CA SER A 160 18.13 39.12 -33.76
C SER A 160 18.81 39.81 -32.57
N VAL A 161 18.32 40.99 -32.19
CA VAL A 161 18.78 41.79 -31.03
C VAL A 161 18.63 40.99 -29.72
N TYR A 162 17.48 40.37 -29.50
CA TYR A 162 17.20 39.54 -28.32
C TYR A 162 18.12 38.31 -28.21
N THR A 163 18.47 37.71 -29.35
CA THR A 163 19.36 36.54 -29.40
C THR A 163 20.82 36.93 -29.12
N LYS A 164 21.24 38.11 -29.57
CA LYS A 164 22.55 38.70 -29.25
C LYS A 164 22.71 39.03 -27.77
N GLU A 165 21.66 39.59 -27.14
CA GLU A 165 21.66 39.86 -25.70
C GLU A 165 21.83 38.58 -24.86
N ASN A 166 21.12 37.50 -25.23
CA ASN A 166 21.26 36.19 -24.56
C ASN A 166 22.66 35.58 -24.72
N GLN A 167 23.31 35.73 -25.87
CA GLN A 167 24.70 35.28 -26.08
C GLN A 167 25.69 36.06 -25.20
N SER A 168 25.49 37.36 -25.02
CA SER A 168 26.38 38.21 -24.23
C SER A 168 26.36 37.94 -22.71
N GLN A 169 25.29 37.32 -22.20
CA GLN A 169 25.19 36.91 -20.79
C GLN A 169 25.93 35.60 -20.48
N ALA A 170 26.23 34.76 -21.48
CA ALA A 170 26.83 33.44 -21.30
C ALA A 170 28.38 33.45 -21.27
N SER A 171 29.02 34.58 -21.60
CA SER A 171 30.50 34.67 -21.71
C SER A 171 31.14 35.41 -20.53
N LYS A 172 31.52 34.67 -19.47
CA LYS A 172 32.62 35.05 -18.55
C LYS A 172 33.62 33.90 -18.45
N PRO A 173 34.90 34.10 -18.78
CA PRO A 173 35.88 33.00 -18.85
C PRO A 173 36.64 32.81 -17.54
N SER A 174 36.89 31.54 -17.16
CA SER A 174 37.98 31.15 -16.27
C SER A 174 39.07 30.40 -17.06
N LYS A 175 40.32 30.61 -16.65
CA LYS A 175 41.58 30.34 -17.38
C LYS A 175 41.88 28.84 -17.63
N PRO A 176 42.70 28.51 -18.66
CA PRO A 176 43.10 27.13 -18.95
C PRO A 176 44.30 26.67 -18.11
N ALA A 177 44.29 25.39 -17.71
CA ALA A 177 45.45 24.66 -17.19
C ALA A 177 45.92 23.60 -18.20
N GLU A 178 47.24 23.37 -18.22
CA GLU A 178 48.03 22.69 -19.26
C GLU A 178 47.82 21.17 -19.40
N LYS A 179 48.06 20.66 -20.62
CA LYS A 179 48.16 19.24 -20.98
C LYS A 179 49.50 18.63 -20.57
N PRO A 180 49.54 17.36 -20.16
CA PRO A 180 50.67 16.46 -20.43
C PRO A 180 50.41 15.55 -21.64
N LYS A 181 51.47 15.31 -22.41
CA LYS A 181 51.53 14.47 -23.62
C LYS A 181 51.39 12.98 -23.29
N ALA A 182 50.61 12.25 -24.08
CA ALA A 182 50.62 10.79 -24.13
C ALA A 182 51.67 10.26 -25.13
N ALA A 183 52.37 9.20 -24.74
CA ALA A 183 53.26 8.40 -25.58
C ALA A 183 52.48 7.26 -26.28
N PRO A 184 52.90 6.77 -27.46
CA PRO A 184 52.16 5.77 -28.21
C PRO A 184 52.58 4.34 -27.83
N ALA A 185 51.61 3.42 -27.81
CA ALA A 185 51.83 1.97 -27.72
C ALA A 185 51.03 1.24 -28.83
N PRO A 186 51.49 0.06 -29.27
CA PRO A 186 51.53 -0.31 -30.69
C PRO A 186 50.31 -1.08 -31.21
N VAL A 187 50.11 -0.95 -32.51
CA VAL A 187 49.17 -1.70 -33.33
C VAL A 187 49.67 -3.14 -33.51
N ALA A 188 48.84 -4.13 -33.16
CA ALA A 188 49.05 -5.52 -33.54
C ALA A 188 47.92 -5.95 -34.50
N SER A 189 48.32 -6.21 -35.74
CA SER A 189 47.52 -6.82 -36.80
C SER A 189 47.35 -8.31 -36.58
N SER A 190 46.17 -8.86 -36.86
CA SER A 190 46.04 -10.27 -37.26
C SER A 190 44.97 -10.43 -38.33
N ALA A 191 45.35 -11.14 -39.40
CA ALA A 191 44.56 -11.46 -40.58
C ALA A 191 43.74 -12.76 -40.37
N PRO A 192 42.75 -13.06 -41.23
CA PRO A 192 41.62 -13.91 -40.89
C PRO A 192 41.88 -15.40 -41.15
N GLN A 193 41.22 -16.26 -40.35
CA GLN A 193 41.04 -17.67 -40.66
C GLN A 193 39.55 -18.04 -40.71
N SER A 194 39.19 -18.74 -41.78
CA SER A 194 37.87 -19.28 -42.10
C SER A 194 37.60 -20.63 -41.41
N SER A 195 36.39 -20.86 -40.90
CA SER A 195 35.61 -22.07 -41.23
C SER A 195 34.19 -22.08 -40.59
N ASN A 196 33.22 -22.37 -41.46
CA ASN A 196 31.87 -22.93 -41.28
C ASN A 196 31.23 -22.99 -39.88
N GLY A 197 30.20 -22.16 -39.68
CA GLY A 197 29.20 -22.32 -38.62
C GLY A 197 28.10 -21.26 -38.74
N VAL A 198 26.85 -21.61 -38.41
CA VAL A 198 25.68 -20.70 -38.29
C VAL A 198 26.12 -19.33 -37.77
N PRO A 199 25.65 -18.18 -38.33
CA PRO A 199 26.28 -16.89 -38.05
C PRO A 199 26.15 -16.56 -36.55
N ARG A 200 27.21 -16.83 -35.79
CA ARG A 200 27.22 -16.68 -34.34
C ARG A 200 27.16 -15.20 -34.01
N TYR A 201 26.16 -14.81 -33.24
CA TYR A 201 26.26 -13.56 -32.51
C TYR A 201 27.47 -13.64 -31.57
N ASN A 202 28.14 -12.51 -31.35
CA ASN A 202 28.83 -12.34 -30.07
C ASN A 202 27.74 -12.32 -29.00
N THR A 203 27.95 -13.06 -27.91
CA THR A 203 26.92 -13.24 -26.89
C THR A 203 27.34 -12.69 -25.54
N SER A 204 26.35 -12.25 -24.75
CA SER A 204 26.49 -11.80 -23.38
C SER A 204 25.66 -12.66 -22.42
N THR A 205 25.72 -12.33 -21.14
CA THR A 205 24.95 -12.97 -20.06
C THR A 205 24.24 -11.91 -19.25
N LEU A 206 22.96 -12.16 -18.96
CA LEU A 206 22.08 -11.31 -18.16
C LEU A 206 21.73 -12.00 -16.85
N HIS A 207 21.64 -11.23 -15.77
CA HIS A 207 21.24 -11.68 -14.44
C HIS A 207 20.10 -10.80 -13.90
N LEU A 208 19.06 -11.42 -13.34
CA LEU A 208 17.90 -10.77 -12.71
C LEU A 208 17.47 -11.54 -11.47
N GLU A 209 16.95 -10.86 -10.45
CA GLU A 209 16.43 -11.51 -9.23
C GLU A 209 15.08 -10.93 -8.77
N PRO A 210 14.04 -10.91 -9.62
CA PRO A 210 12.72 -10.43 -9.21
C PRO A 210 12.12 -11.30 -8.10
N THR A 211 11.50 -10.66 -7.11
CA THR A 211 10.78 -11.34 -6.03
C THR A 211 9.28 -11.36 -6.28
N PHE A 212 8.59 -12.40 -5.81
CA PHE A 212 7.14 -12.59 -5.93
C PHE A 212 6.54 -12.99 -4.58
N ASN A 213 5.44 -12.37 -4.17
CA ASN A 213 4.72 -12.68 -2.94
C ASN A 213 3.85 -13.93 -3.12
N THR A 214 4.50 -15.08 -3.36
CA THR A 214 3.86 -16.36 -3.60
C THR A 214 4.84 -17.50 -3.28
N THR A 215 4.36 -18.73 -3.22
CA THR A 215 5.23 -19.90 -3.05
C THR A 215 5.97 -20.26 -4.33
N ALA A 216 7.13 -20.89 -4.20
CA ALA A 216 7.91 -21.36 -5.34
C ALA A 216 7.12 -22.36 -6.18
N GLU A 217 6.23 -23.14 -5.56
CA GLU A 217 5.28 -24.01 -6.26
C GLU A 217 4.30 -23.22 -7.14
N GLN A 218 3.63 -22.19 -6.60
CA GLN A 218 2.69 -21.40 -7.38
C GLN A 218 3.37 -20.64 -8.52
N LEU A 219 4.58 -20.13 -8.29
CA LEU A 219 5.36 -19.48 -9.33
C LEU A 219 5.83 -20.48 -10.41
N TYR A 220 6.26 -21.68 -10.00
CA TYR A 220 6.65 -22.76 -10.90
C TYR A 220 5.51 -23.20 -11.82
N ILE A 221 4.32 -23.43 -11.26
CA ILE A 221 3.11 -23.73 -12.03
C ILE A 221 2.78 -22.56 -12.97
N THR A 222 2.89 -21.32 -12.50
CA THR A 222 2.59 -20.13 -13.31
C THR A 222 3.50 -19.97 -14.54
N LEU A 223 4.75 -20.45 -14.46
CA LEU A 223 5.71 -20.40 -15.56
C LEU A 223 5.58 -21.56 -16.56
N LEU A 224 4.82 -22.62 -16.22
CA LEU A 224 4.77 -23.88 -17.00
C LEU A 224 3.36 -24.34 -17.37
N ASP A 225 2.32 -23.88 -16.68
CA ASP A 225 0.95 -24.25 -16.96
C ASP A 225 0.36 -23.45 -18.12
N ARG A 226 -0.29 -24.14 -19.04
CA ARG A 226 -0.81 -23.54 -20.27
C ARG A 226 -1.86 -22.46 -20.02
N GLU A 227 -2.76 -22.67 -19.07
CA GLU A 227 -3.82 -21.72 -18.79
C GLU A 227 -3.27 -20.47 -18.10
N ARG A 228 -2.36 -20.67 -17.13
CA ARG A 228 -1.69 -19.55 -16.45
C ARG A 228 -0.82 -18.74 -17.40
N ILE A 229 0.00 -19.38 -18.22
CA ILE A 229 0.78 -18.71 -19.28
C ILE A 229 -0.14 -17.95 -20.22
N GLY A 230 -1.27 -18.53 -20.61
CA GLY A 230 -2.26 -17.83 -21.43
C GLY A 230 -2.78 -16.55 -20.77
N ALA A 231 -3.00 -16.58 -19.45
CA ALA A 231 -3.47 -15.43 -18.70
C ALA A 231 -2.43 -14.29 -18.66
N TRP A 232 -1.17 -14.57 -18.33
CA TRP A 232 -0.15 -13.52 -18.21
C TRP A 232 0.47 -13.08 -19.54
N THR A 233 0.45 -13.91 -20.58
CA THR A 233 0.86 -13.50 -21.93
C THR A 233 -0.26 -12.84 -22.74
N ARG A 234 -1.51 -12.96 -22.28
CA ARG A 234 -2.73 -12.55 -23.03
C ARG A 234 -2.82 -13.15 -24.43
N SER A 235 -2.21 -14.32 -24.64
CA SER A 235 -2.16 -15.03 -25.92
C SER A 235 -2.23 -16.53 -25.66
N ALA A 236 -2.82 -17.32 -26.56
CA ALA A 236 -2.86 -18.77 -26.38
C ALA A 236 -1.45 -19.36 -26.62
N PRO A 237 -0.78 -19.90 -25.59
CA PRO A 237 0.56 -20.45 -25.77
C PRO A 237 0.48 -21.86 -26.37
N GLN A 238 1.53 -22.26 -27.09
CA GLN A 238 1.68 -23.62 -27.62
C GLN A 238 2.71 -24.34 -26.76
N LEU A 239 2.28 -25.23 -25.88
CA LEU A 239 3.14 -26.11 -25.07
C LEU A 239 2.34 -27.36 -24.65
N GLU A 240 3.06 -28.40 -24.22
CA GLU A 240 2.45 -29.60 -23.65
C GLU A 240 1.63 -29.28 -22.38
N ALA A 241 0.70 -30.19 -22.03
CA ALA A 241 -0.06 -30.07 -20.80
C ALA A 241 0.86 -30.12 -19.58
N PHE A 242 0.49 -29.42 -18.51
CA PHE A 242 1.27 -29.39 -17.28
C PHE A 242 1.31 -30.78 -16.59
N PRO A 243 2.48 -31.22 -16.08
CA PRO A 243 3.80 -30.60 -16.27
C PRO A 243 4.38 -30.96 -17.66
N PRO A 244 4.99 -30.01 -18.38
CA PRO A 244 5.69 -30.30 -19.62
C PRO A 244 6.89 -31.22 -19.36
N LYS A 245 7.32 -31.96 -20.37
CA LYS A 245 8.50 -32.83 -20.28
C LYS A 245 9.76 -32.10 -20.68
N GLU A 246 10.89 -32.51 -20.08
CA GLU A 246 12.19 -32.11 -20.61
C GLU A 246 12.28 -32.53 -22.09
N GLY A 247 12.61 -31.56 -22.93
CA GLY A 247 12.67 -31.73 -24.36
C GLY A 247 11.43 -31.24 -25.13
N SER A 248 10.33 -30.89 -24.47
CA SER A 248 9.16 -30.34 -25.15
C SER A 248 9.39 -28.89 -25.60
N GLU A 249 8.90 -28.55 -26.79
CA GLU A 249 8.98 -27.20 -27.35
C GLU A 249 7.83 -26.32 -26.86
N PHE A 250 8.06 -25.01 -26.84
CA PHE A 250 7.03 -24.02 -26.54
C PHE A 250 7.04 -22.83 -27.51
N LYS A 251 5.87 -22.22 -27.69
CA LYS A 251 5.70 -20.89 -28.29
C LYS A 251 4.85 -20.00 -27.39
N LEU A 252 5.36 -18.81 -27.10
CA LEU A 252 4.72 -17.81 -26.24
C LEU A 252 4.48 -16.52 -27.04
N PHE A 253 3.60 -15.65 -26.54
CA PHE A 253 3.30 -14.33 -27.13
C PHE A 253 2.94 -14.43 -28.62
N GLY A 254 2.03 -15.33 -28.98
CA GLY A 254 1.61 -15.52 -30.37
C GLY A 254 2.68 -16.07 -31.32
N GLY A 255 3.84 -16.53 -30.81
CA GLY A 255 4.92 -17.10 -31.61
C GLY A 255 6.20 -16.25 -31.64
N SER A 256 6.15 -15.01 -31.16
CA SER A 256 7.31 -14.12 -31.09
C SER A 256 8.45 -14.68 -30.23
N ILE A 257 8.11 -15.55 -29.28
CA ILE A 257 9.07 -16.30 -28.46
C ILE A 257 8.89 -17.79 -28.72
N THR A 258 9.99 -18.46 -29.00
CA THR A 258 10.03 -19.91 -29.17
C THR A 258 11.16 -20.51 -28.38
N GLY A 259 11.01 -21.77 -27.96
CA GLY A 259 11.99 -22.40 -27.11
C GLY A 259 11.70 -23.86 -26.81
N LYS A 260 12.50 -24.42 -25.91
CA LYS A 260 12.45 -25.83 -25.50
C LYS A 260 12.94 -25.97 -24.08
N PHE A 261 12.18 -26.67 -23.24
CA PHE A 261 12.63 -26.97 -21.87
C PHE A 261 13.77 -28.00 -21.91
N THR A 262 14.87 -27.72 -21.21
CA THR A 262 16.04 -28.61 -21.17
C THR A 262 16.27 -29.22 -19.79
N LYS A 263 15.77 -28.59 -18.73
CA LYS A 263 15.80 -29.12 -17.37
C LYS A 263 14.60 -28.64 -16.57
N LEU A 264 13.93 -29.52 -15.85
CA LEU A 264 12.79 -29.20 -15.00
C LEU A 264 12.92 -29.91 -13.64
N VAL A 265 13.17 -29.13 -12.59
CA VAL A 265 13.13 -29.59 -11.19
C VAL A 265 11.94 -28.91 -10.51
N PRO A 266 10.91 -29.67 -10.09
CA PRO A 266 9.71 -29.12 -9.49
C PRO A 266 10.01 -28.11 -8.38
N ASN A 267 9.38 -26.93 -8.47
CA ASN A 267 9.44 -25.86 -7.47
C ASN A 267 10.83 -25.23 -7.25
N GLU A 268 11.88 -25.68 -7.95
CA GLU A 268 13.26 -25.26 -7.70
C GLU A 268 13.95 -24.68 -8.94
N HIS A 269 13.81 -25.32 -10.11
CA HIS A 269 14.67 -25.01 -11.25
C HIS A 269 13.98 -25.25 -12.59
N ILE A 270 14.04 -24.25 -13.49
CA ILE A 270 13.63 -24.35 -14.89
C ILE A 270 14.81 -23.90 -15.75
N THR A 271 15.31 -24.75 -16.64
CA THR A 271 16.24 -24.35 -17.71
C THR A 271 15.56 -24.54 -19.05
N GLN A 272 15.66 -23.53 -19.91
CA GLN A 272 15.10 -23.57 -21.25
C GLN A 272 16.00 -22.91 -22.28
N LEU A 273 15.97 -23.45 -23.51
CA LEU A 273 16.39 -22.71 -24.68
C LEU A 273 15.28 -21.73 -25.04
N TRP A 274 15.65 -20.49 -25.32
CA TRP A 274 14.73 -19.39 -25.61
C TRP A 274 15.30 -18.53 -26.72
N ARG A 275 14.43 -18.06 -27.63
CA ARG A 275 14.79 -17.07 -28.64
C ARG A 275 13.63 -16.16 -29.00
N LEU A 276 13.98 -14.94 -29.42
CA LEU A 276 13.08 -14.11 -30.22
C LEU A 276 13.05 -14.63 -31.66
N GLU A 277 11.89 -14.54 -32.28
CA GLU A 277 11.69 -14.91 -33.69
C GLU A 277 12.63 -14.11 -34.62
N GLU A 278 12.86 -12.84 -34.31
CA GLU A 278 13.70 -11.90 -35.05
C GLU A 278 15.20 -12.24 -35.01
N TRP A 279 15.65 -13.01 -34.03
CA TRP A 279 17.04 -13.45 -33.97
C TRP A 279 17.35 -14.40 -35.12
N LYS A 280 18.62 -14.42 -35.55
CA LYS A 280 19.08 -15.35 -36.61
C LYS A 280 18.60 -16.78 -36.35
N SER A 281 18.02 -17.38 -37.38
CA SER A 281 17.47 -18.74 -37.28
C SER A 281 18.50 -19.73 -36.75
N GLY A 282 18.10 -20.49 -35.71
CA GLY A 282 18.96 -21.46 -35.04
C GLY A 282 19.77 -20.91 -33.86
N HIS A 283 19.75 -19.60 -33.59
CA HIS A 283 20.35 -19.04 -32.38
C HIS A 283 19.37 -19.11 -31.20
N TYR A 284 19.82 -19.69 -30.09
CA TYR A 284 19.06 -19.78 -28.83
C TYR A 284 19.93 -19.29 -27.68
N ALA A 285 19.33 -18.51 -26.78
CA ALA A 285 19.90 -18.22 -25.48
C ALA A 285 19.39 -19.26 -24.47
N GLN A 286 20.22 -19.64 -23.50
CA GLN A 286 19.82 -20.48 -22.39
C GLN A 286 19.34 -19.60 -21.24
N LEU A 287 18.05 -19.69 -20.92
CA LEU A 287 17.41 -19.05 -19.79
C LEU A 287 17.34 -20.04 -18.63
N ASP A 288 18.03 -19.73 -17.55
CA ASP A 288 18.16 -20.57 -16.36
C ASP A 288 17.48 -19.84 -15.19
N ILE A 289 16.40 -20.42 -14.66
CA ILE A 289 15.54 -19.82 -13.64
C ILE A 289 15.56 -20.69 -12.40
N GLN A 290 16.16 -20.19 -11.32
CA GLN A 290 16.14 -20.83 -10.01
C GLN A 290 15.13 -20.12 -9.10
N LEU A 291 14.24 -20.90 -8.47
CA LEU A 291 13.26 -20.40 -7.51
C LEU A 291 13.81 -20.62 -6.10
N LYS A 292 14.11 -19.53 -5.40
CA LYS A 292 14.57 -19.56 -4.01
C LYS A 292 13.41 -19.13 -3.11
N GLN A 293 12.82 -20.09 -2.41
CA GLN A 293 11.77 -19.82 -1.43
C GLN A 293 12.38 -19.15 -0.19
N GLY A 294 11.97 -17.91 0.08
CA GLY A 294 12.20 -17.21 1.35
C GLY A 294 11.04 -17.41 2.32
N ALA A 295 11.11 -16.74 3.48
CA ALA A 295 10.08 -16.78 4.52
C ALA A 295 8.94 -15.77 4.29
N GLY A 296 8.51 -15.56 3.04
CA GLY A 296 7.53 -14.51 2.70
C GLY A 296 7.36 -14.25 1.21
N GLU A 297 8.39 -14.55 0.43
CA GLU A 297 8.44 -14.31 -1.00
C GLU A 297 9.31 -15.39 -1.66
N THR A 298 9.15 -15.54 -2.98
CA THR A 298 10.04 -16.36 -3.80
C THR A 298 10.88 -15.44 -4.67
N THR A 299 12.20 -15.54 -4.53
CA THR A 299 13.14 -14.87 -5.44
C THR A 299 13.34 -15.76 -6.67
N MET A 300 13.00 -15.24 -7.84
CA MET A 300 13.28 -15.88 -9.12
C MET A 300 14.65 -15.43 -9.62
N VAL A 301 15.68 -16.22 -9.34
CA VAL A 301 17.06 -15.95 -9.78
C VAL A 301 17.21 -16.40 -11.22
N VAL A 302 17.33 -15.43 -12.12
CA VAL A 302 17.45 -15.62 -13.56
C VAL A 302 18.91 -15.43 -13.96
N LYS A 303 19.46 -16.45 -14.62
CA LYS A 303 20.74 -16.38 -15.35
C LYS A 303 20.46 -16.71 -16.80
N TRP A 304 20.75 -15.76 -17.69
CA TRP A 304 20.40 -15.88 -19.09
C TRP A 304 21.64 -15.70 -19.96
N THR A 305 22.17 -16.82 -20.47
CA THR A 305 23.42 -16.86 -21.25
C THR A 305 23.13 -16.99 -22.74
N GLY A 306 23.92 -16.35 -23.60
CA GLY A 306 23.78 -16.50 -25.05
C GLY A 306 22.93 -15.43 -25.72
N ILE A 307 22.63 -14.33 -25.03
CA ILE A 307 21.91 -13.18 -25.60
C ILE A 307 22.84 -12.47 -26.59
N PRO A 308 22.39 -12.11 -27.81
CA PRO A 308 23.20 -11.31 -28.73
C PRO A 308 23.63 -9.98 -28.11
N VAL A 309 24.90 -9.60 -28.29
CA VAL A 309 25.40 -8.29 -27.83
C VAL A 309 24.61 -7.15 -28.47
N GLY A 310 24.14 -6.21 -27.66
CA GLY A 310 23.27 -5.08 -28.04
C GLY A 310 21.77 -5.33 -27.82
N GLU A 311 21.38 -6.55 -27.43
CA GLU A 311 19.99 -6.93 -27.16
C GLU A 311 19.66 -7.05 -25.68
N GLU A 312 20.64 -6.85 -24.79
CA GLU A 312 20.53 -7.09 -23.35
C GLU A 312 19.39 -6.29 -22.70
N ASP A 313 19.32 -4.99 -22.99
CA ASP A 313 18.35 -4.08 -22.39
C ASP A 313 16.94 -4.38 -22.91
N ARG A 314 16.82 -4.72 -24.19
CA ARG A 314 15.56 -5.15 -24.79
C ARG A 314 15.06 -6.44 -24.16
N VAL A 315 15.93 -7.43 -24.00
CA VAL A 315 15.59 -8.71 -23.37
C VAL A 315 15.25 -8.53 -21.90
N ARG A 316 16.02 -7.74 -21.15
CA ARG A 316 15.77 -7.39 -19.74
C ARG A 316 14.42 -6.70 -19.59
N GLY A 317 14.21 -5.59 -20.27
CA GLY A 317 12.98 -4.79 -20.17
C GLY A 317 11.74 -5.60 -20.56
N ASN A 318 11.83 -6.38 -21.65
CA ASN A 318 10.73 -7.25 -22.05
C ASN A 318 10.45 -8.35 -21.02
N PHE A 319 11.49 -8.91 -20.38
CA PHE A 319 11.29 -9.91 -19.34
C PHE A 319 10.67 -9.30 -18.08
N GLU A 320 11.14 -8.14 -17.64
CA GLU A 320 10.57 -7.44 -16.48
C GLU A 320 9.12 -7.01 -16.72
N GLU A 321 8.78 -6.49 -17.90
CA GLU A 321 7.43 -6.03 -18.22
C GLU A 321 6.47 -7.18 -18.55
N TYR A 322 6.85 -8.07 -19.48
CA TYR A 322 5.93 -9.07 -20.02
C TYR A 322 5.94 -10.40 -19.28
N TYR A 323 6.98 -10.71 -18.50
CA TYR A 323 6.97 -11.86 -17.59
C TYR A 323 6.70 -11.39 -16.17
N VAL A 324 7.63 -10.65 -15.56
CA VAL A 324 7.60 -10.38 -14.12
C VAL A 324 6.37 -9.56 -13.74
N ARG A 325 6.21 -8.36 -14.31
CA ARG A 325 5.09 -7.47 -13.99
C ARG A 325 3.75 -8.10 -14.37
N SER A 326 3.66 -8.71 -15.55
CA SER A 326 2.44 -9.38 -16.01
C SER A 326 2.02 -10.53 -15.08
N ILE A 327 2.97 -11.37 -14.63
CA ILE A 327 2.70 -12.41 -13.63
C ILE A 327 2.25 -11.78 -12.30
N LYS A 328 2.95 -10.75 -11.81
CA LYS A 328 2.59 -10.09 -10.54
C LYS A 328 1.18 -9.49 -10.57
N ILE A 329 0.79 -8.86 -11.68
CA ILE A 329 -0.53 -8.25 -11.84
C ILE A 329 -1.60 -9.32 -12.00
N VAL A 330 -1.39 -10.32 -12.86
CA VAL A 330 -2.42 -11.31 -13.19
C VAL A 330 -2.73 -12.24 -12.01
N PHE A 331 -1.74 -12.53 -11.17
CA PHE A 331 -1.92 -13.44 -10.03
C PHE A 331 -1.78 -12.76 -8.67
N GLY A 332 -1.63 -11.43 -8.62
CA GLY A 332 -1.51 -10.69 -7.35
C GLY A 332 -0.23 -11.01 -6.57
N PHE A 333 0.82 -11.51 -7.22
CA PHE A 333 2.08 -11.94 -6.59
C PHE A 333 3.01 -10.78 -6.20
N GLY A 334 2.46 -9.67 -5.70
CA GLY A 334 3.27 -8.54 -5.22
C GLY A 334 3.26 -7.28 -6.08
N ALA A 335 2.25 -7.06 -6.94
CA ALA A 335 2.11 -5.79 -7.66
C ALA A 335 1.38 -4.75 -6.79
N PRO A 336 1.89 -3.51 -6.69
CA PRO A 336 1.10 -2.38 -6.22
C PRO A 336 -0.12 -2.14 -7.12
N ILE A 337 -1.21 -1.64 -6.55
CA ILE A 337 -2.44 -1.28 -7.26
C ILE A 337 -2.63 0.23 -7.19
N THR A 338 -2.89 0.86 -8.33
CA THR A 338 -3.34 2.25 -8.37
C THR A 338 -4.87 2.30 -8.30
N CYS A 339 -5.44 3.08 -7.37
CA CYS A 339 -6.89 3.20 -7.21
C CYS A 339 -7.31 4.54 -6.58
N GLN A 340 -8.62 4.80 -6.54
CA GLN A 340 -9.16 6.01 -5.91
C GLN A 340 -9.39 5.81 -4.41
N ALA A 341 -9.03 6.83 -3.63
CA ALA A 341 -9.30 6.89 -2.19
C ALA A 341 -9.67 8.30 -1.74
N ALA A 342 -10.43 8.42 -0.65
CA ALA A 342 -10.66 9.67 0.03
C ALA A 342 -9.61 9.88 1.14
N VAL A 343 -8.69 10.81 0.91
CA VAL A 343 -7.57 11.10 1.79
C VAL A 343 -7.92 12.27 2.70
N ALA A 344 -7.67 12.11 4.00
CA ALA A 344 -7.66 13.20 4.97
C ALA A 344 -6.23 13.72 5.09
N TRP A 345 -5.93 14.85 4.47
CA TRP A 345 -4.60 15.47 4.55
C TRP A 345 -4.34 16.16 5.90
N GLU A 346 -5.37 16.78 6.47
CA GLU A 346 -5.28 17.58 7.69
C GLU A 346 -6.57 17.46 8.51
N ALA A 347 -6.45 17.64 9.82
CA ALA A 347 -7.59 17.74 10.71
C ALA A 347 -8.51 18.93 10.36
N GLY A 348 -9.82 18.71 10.45
CA GLY A 348 -10.87 19.70 10.22
C GLY A 348 -11.05 20.12 8.76
N LYS A 349 -10.32 19.51 7.82
CA LYS A 349 -10.47 19.76 6.39
C LYS A 349 -11.37 18.70 5.73
N PRO A 350 -12.08 19.03 4.64
CA PRO A 350 -12.77 18.03 3.83
C PRO A 350 -11.81 17.00 3.27
N LEU A 351 -12.29 15.78 3.06
CA LEU A 351 -11.54 14.73 2.38
C LEU A 351 -11.33 15.10 0.90
N THR A 352 -10.18 14.76 0.34
CA THR A 352 -9.91 14.90 -1.10
C THR A 352 -9.87 13.52 -1.75
N ILE A 353 -10.46 13.40 -2.93
CA ILE A 353 -10.35 12.18 -3.71
C ILE A 353 -9.03 12.20 -4.46
N GLU A 354 -8.20 11.21 -4.21
CA GLU A 354 -6.86 11.10 -4.75
C GLU A 354 -6.70 9.73 -5.45
N GLU A 355 -5.89 9.72 -6.50
CA GLU A 355 -5.32 8.49 -7.01
C GLU A 355 -4.13 8.10 -6.13
N ILE A 356 -4.21 6.93 -5.52
CA ILE A 356 -3.19 6.40 -4.60
C ILE A 356 -2.60 5.10 -5.13
N THR A 357 -1.40 4.77 -4.68
CA THR A 357 -0.79 3.44 -4.85
C THR A 357 -0.95 2.64 -3.56
N VAL A 358 -1.47 1.42 -3.70
CA VAL A 358 -1.66 0.45 -2.61
C VAL A 358 -0.70 -0.71 -2.80
N ASP A 359 0.25 -0.85 -1.89
CA ASP A 359 1.23 -1.93 -1.90
C ASP A 359 0.56 -3.31 -1.79
N PRO A 360 1.21 -4.37 -2.28
CA PRO A 360 0.76 -5.74 -2.02
C PRO A 360 0.77 -6.07 -0.52
N PRO A 361 -0.06 -7.03 -0.08
CA PRO A 361 0.01 -7.52 1.29
C PRO A 361 1.33 -8.26 1.52
N LYS A 362 1.96 -8.03 2.68
CA LYS A 362 3.07 -8.83 3.19
C LYS A 362 2.55 -10.00 4.05
N ALA A 363 3.46 -10.77 4.65
CA ALA A 363 3.09 -11.88 5.53
C ALA A 363 2.05 -11.48 6.59
N HIS A 364 1.03 -12.32 6.76
CA HIS A 364 -0.13 -12.09 7.65
C HIS A 364 -0.98 -10.86 7.33
N GLU A 365 -0.96 -10.40 6.08
CA GLU A 365 -1.79 -9.31 5.59
C GLU A 365 -2.69 -9.76 4.45
N VAL A 366 -3.81 -9.04 4.29
CA VAL A 366 -4.81 -9.32 3.27
C VAL A 366 -5.11 -8.02 2.57
N ARG A 367 -4.98 -8.02 1.23
CA ARG A 367 -5.48 -6.92 0.40
C ARG A 367 -6.83 -7.31 -0.17
N PHE A 368 -7.83 -6.45 0.02
CA PHE A 368 -9.16 -6.70 -0.51
C PHE A 368 -9.70 -5.46 -1.22
N LYS A 369 -10.49 -5.71 -2.26
CA LYS A 369 -11.24 -4.68 -2.98
C LYS A 369 -12.45 -4.31 -2.15
N VAL A 370 -12.54 -3.07 -1.71
CA VAL A 370 -13.70 -2.55 -0.97
C VAL A 370 -14.77 -2.19 -1.99
N HIS A 371 -15.97 -2.76 -1.83
CA HIS A 371 -17.12 -2.45 -2.69
C HIS A 371 -18.02 -1.40 -2.05
N ASN A 372 -18.26 -1.53 -0.74
CA ASN A 372 -19.05 -0.58 0.02
C ASN A 372 -18.43 -0.31 1.38
N THR A 373 -18.56 0.95 1.82
CA THR A 373 -18.16 1.38 3.16
C THR A 373 -19.22 2.26 3.80
N GLY A 374 -19.48 2.08 5.09
CA GLY A 374 -20.27 3.01 5.90
C GLY A 374 -19.46 4.24 6.32
N VAL A 375 -20.14 5.36 6.57
CA VAL A 375 -19.58 6.54 7.26
C VAL A 375 -20.14 6.60 8.68
N CYS A 376 -19.26 6.74 9.66
CA CYS A 376 -19.60 6.70 11.08
C CYS A 376 -19.06 7.93 11.83
N HIS A 377 -19.64 8.20 13.00
CA HIS A 377 -19.20 9.30 13.86
C HIS A 377 -17.74 9.18 14.28
N THR A 378 -17.21 7.96 14.42
CA THR A 378 -15.79 7.74 14.72
C THR A 378 -14.88 8.34 13.65
N ASP A 379 -15.23 8.19 12.37
CA ASP A 379 -14.45 8.77 11.27
C ASP A 379 -14.49 10.31 11.35
N ALA A 380 -15.66 10.90 11.67
CA ALA A 380 -15.81 12.36 11.83
C ALA A 380 -15.08 12.91 13.06
N TYR A 381 -15.08 12.16 14.16
CA TYR A 381 -14.40 12.51 15.40
C TYR A 381 -12.88 12.62 15.16
N THR A 382 -12.28 11.61 14.51
CA THR A 382 -10.87 11.67 14.12
C THR A 382 -10.63 12.78 13.11
N LEU A 383 -11.45 12.88 12.04
CA LEU A 383 -11.31 13.92 11.03
C LEU A 383 -11.34 15.34 11.62
N SER A 384 -12.13 15.58 12.67
CA SER A 384 -12.22 16.89 13.31
C SER A 384 -10.97 17.29 14.12
N GLY A 385 -10.05 16.35 14.38
CA GLY A 385 -8.82 16.58 15.13
C GLY A 385 -8.95 16.58 16.66
N VAL A 386 -10.13 16.22 17.19
CA VAL A 386 -10.31 16.12 18.66
C VAL A 386 -9.95 14.73 19.21
N ASP A 387 -9.68 13.77 18.32
CA ASP A 387 -9.18 12.46 18.68
C ASP A 387 -7.70 12.53 19.09
N PRO A 388 -7.33 12.20 20.33
CA PRO A 388 -5.93 12.22 20.77
C PRO A 388 -5.04 11.20 20.05
N GLU A 389 -5.62 10.15 19.46
CA GLU A 389 -4.89 9.19 18.63
C GLU A 389 -4.91 9.57 17.14
N GLY A 390 -5.61 10.64 16.77
CA GLY A 390 -5.73 11.08 15.39
C GLY A 390 -4.40 11.56 14.81
N ALA A 391 -4.03 11.02 13.66
CA ALA A 391 -2.82 11.38 12.93
C ALA A 391 -3.12 11.51 11.43
N PHE A 392 -2.38 12.39 10.75
CA PHE A 392 -2.59 12.76 9.34
C PHE A 392 -1.22 12.86 8.63
N PRO A 393 -1.14 12.62 7.30
CA PRO A 393 -2.24 12.29 6.40
C PRO A 393 -2.69 10.82 6.53
N VAL A 394 -3.99 10.55 6.35
CA VAL A 394 -4.60 9.25 6.64
C VAL A 394 -5.76 8.93 5.70
N ILE A 395 -5.98 7.65 5.40
CA ILE A 395 -7.21 7.16 4.78
C ILE A 395 -8.12 6.63 5.89
N LEU A 396 -9.24 7.31 6.13
CA LEU A 396 -10.24 6.95 7.15
C LEU A 396 -11.12 5.76 6.70
N GLY A 397 -12.16 5.46 7.49
CA GLY A 397 -13.13 4.40 7.20
C GLY A 397 -12.81 3.08 7.90
N HIS A 398 -13.81 2.52 8.56
CA HIS A 398 -13.70 1.24 9.28
C HIS A 398 -14.92 0.32 9.12
N GLU A 399 -15.94 0.73 8.36
CA GLU A 399 -17.17 -0.03 8.10
C GLU A 399 -17.16 -0.58 6.67
N GLY A 400 -16.14 -1.37 6.28
CA GLY A 400 -15.96 -1.82 4.89
C GLY A 400 -16.27 -3.28 4.62
N SER A 401 -16.80 -3.58 3.43
CA SER A 401 -16.93 -4.95 2.93
C SER A 401 -16.61 -5.05 1.44
N GLY A 402 -16.17 -6.23 1.02
CA GLY A 402 -15.82 -6.47 -0.37
C GLY A 402 -15.21 -7.84 -0.61
N ILE A 403 -14.26 -7.96 -1.55
CA ILE A 403 -13.72 -9.24 -2.00
C ILE A 403 -12.21 -9.27 -1.83
N VAL A 404 -11.69 -10.35 -1.24
CA VAL A 404 -10.23 -10.57 -1.14
C VAL A 404 -9.61 -10.59 -2.53
N GLU A 405 -8.64 -9.70 -2.75
CA GLU A 405 -7.90 -9.60 -4.01
C GLU A 405 -6.62 -10.44 -3.94
N SER A 406 -5.85 -10.29 -2.87
CA SER A 406 -4.64 -11.08 -2.62
C SER A 406 -4.40 -11.28 -1.13
N VAL A 407 -3.64 -12.32 -0.79
CA VAL A 407 -3.24 -12.64 0.57
C VAL A 407 -1.72 -12.74 0.64
N GLY A 408 -1.14 -12.27 1.73
CA GLY A 408 0.26 -12.49 2.00
C GLY A 408 0.54 -13.89 2.54
N GLU A 409 1.83 -14.19 2.72
CA GLU A 409 2.27 -15.46 3.29
C GLU A 409 1.68 -15.69 4.70
N GLY A 410 1.38 -16.94 5.05
CA GLY A 410 0.91 -17.33 6.38
C GLY A 410 -0.56 -17.00 6.67
N VAL A 411 -1.28 -16.38 5.71
CA VAL A 411 -2.73 -16.18 5.80
C VAL A 411 -3.45 -17.49 5.52
N GLU A 412 -4.23 -17.95 6.50
CA GLU A 412 -4.98 -19.21 6.40
C GLU A 412 -6.49 -19.03 6.53
N ASN A 413 -6.96 -17.86 6.99
CA ASN A 413 -8.36 -17.67 7.38
C ASN A 413 -9.27 -17.09 6.31
N VAL A 414 -8.69 -16.59 5.22
CA VAL A 414 -9.39 -16.10 4.04
C VAL A 414 -8.54 -16.44 2.81
N LYS A 415 -9.18 -16.51 1.64
CA LYS A 415 -8.51 -16.70 0.35
C LYS A 415 -9.04 -15.73 -0.70
N VAL A 416 -8.30 -15.58 -1.79
CA VAL A 416 -8.73 -14.78 -2.95
C VAL A 416 -10.15 -15.16 -3.39
N GLY A 417 -10.99 -14.16 -3.63
CA GLY A 417 -12.39 -14.33 -4.00
C GLY A 417 -13.36 -14.45 -2.83
N ASP A 418 -12.90 -14.59 -1.58
CA ASP A 418 -13.80 -14.58 -0.43
C ASP A 418 -14.47 -13.22 -0.26
N HIS A 419 -15.77 -13.22 0.05
CA HIS A 419 -16.51 -12.04 0.46
C HIS A 419 -16.20 -11.77 1.93
N VAL A 420 -15.79 -10.56 2.26
CA VAL A 420 -15.20 -10.21 3.54
C VAL A 420 -15.75 -8.92 4.13
N VAL A 421 -15.69 -8.84 5.46
CA VAL A 421 -15.94 -7.62 6.24
C VAL A 421 -14.69 -7.28 7.05
N ALA A 422 -14.29 -6.00 7.02
CA ALA A 422 -13.17 -5.51 7.82
C ALA A 422 -13.55 -5.39 9.31
N LEU A 423 -12.60 -5.69 10.19
CA LEU A 423 -12.79 -5.70 11.63
C LEU A 423 -11.78 -4.79 12.33
N TYR A 424 -12.23 -3.69 12.89
CA TYR A 424 -11.34 -2.84 13.70
C TYR A 424 -10.95 -3.51 15.03
N THR A 425 -11.73 -4.48 15.51
CA THR A 425 -11.34 -5.36 16.62
C THR A 425 -10.81 -6.67 16.07
N ALA A 426 -9.49 -6.87 16.17
CA ALA A 426 -8.85 -8.11 15.74
C ALA A 426 -9.33 -9.33 16.56
N GLU A 427 -9.09 -10.53 16.01
CA GLU A 427 -9.26 -11.79 16.75
C GLU A 427 -8.17 -12.80 16.34
N CYS A 428 -7.06 -12.84 17.08
CA CYS A 428 -5.95 -13.76 16.76
C CYS A 428 -6.14 -15.19 17.27
N LYS A 429 -7.10 -15.44 18.17
CA LYS A 429 -7.37 -16.74 18.84
C LYS A 429 -6.20 -17.30 19.69
N LYS A 430 -5.05 -16.63 19.71
CA LYS A 430 -3.81 -17.12 20.35
C LYS A 430 -3.42 -16.37 21.63
N CYS A 431 -3.74 -15.08 21.74
CA CYS A 431 -3.37 -14.23 22.86
C CYS A 431 -4.18 -14.51 24.14
N LYS A 432 -3.69 -14.03 25.29
CA LYS A 432 -4.35 -14.17 26.59
C LYS A 432 -5.81 -13.69 26.58
N PHE A 433 -6.08 -12.56 25.92
CA PHE A 433 -7.44 -12.01 25.82
C PHE A 433 -8.38 -12.95 25.06
N CYS A 434 -8.00 -13.38 23.85
CA CYS A 434 -8.80 -14.28 23.03
C CYS A 434 -9.09 -15.62 23.72
N LYS A 435 -8.08 -16.19 24.41
CA LYS A 435 -8.19 -17.47 25.14
C LYS A 435 -8.93 -17.37 26.47
N SER A 436 -9.14 -16.16 27.00
CA SER A 436 -9.70 -15.98 28.35
C SER A 436 -11.17 -16.41 28.49
N GLY A 437 -11.93 -16.38 27.39
CA GLY A 437 -13.39 -16.52 27.42
C GLY A 437 -14.13 -15.32 28.05
N LYS A 438 -13.42 -14.24 28.42
CA LYS A 438 -13.98 -13.11 29.19
C LYS A 438 -14.07 -11.79 28.40
N THR A 439 -13.46 -11.72 27.23
CA THR A 439 -13.40 -10.48 26.42
C THR A 439 -13.20 -10.78 24.93
N ASN A 440 -13.52 -9.80 24.09
CA ASN A 440 -13.22 -9.74 22.66
C ASN A 440 -12.04 -8.80 22.32
N LEU A 441 -11.40 -8.16 23.31
CA LEU A 441 -10.33 -7.17 23.09
C LEU A 441 -8.99 -7.83 22.77
N CYS A 442 -8.80 -8.26 21.52
CA CYS A 442 -7.53 -8.80 21.08
C CYS A 442 -6.44 -7.72 21.01
N GLY A 443 -5.33 -7.94 21.72
CA GLY A 443 -4.18 -7.03 21.70
C GLY A 443 -3.13 -7.32 20.62
N SER A 444 -3.36 -8.25 19.67
CA SER A 444 -2.30 -8.74 18.77
C SER A 444 -1.73 -7.69 17.82
N VAL A 445 -2.53 -6.71 17.41
CA VAL A 445 -2.14 -5.67 16.45
C VAL A 445 -2.45 -4.26 16.97
N ARG A 446 -2.91 -4.12 18.21
CA ARG A 446 -3.44 -2.84 18.72
C ARG A 446 -2.38 -1.74 18.77
N GLU A 447 -1.13 -2.10 19.08
CA GLU A 447 -0.03 -1.14 19.18
C GLU A 447 0.31 -0.51 17.83
N THR A 448 0.36 -1.30 16.76
CA THR A 448 0.64 -0.80 15.41
C THR A 448 -0.59 -0.13 14.80
N GLN A 449 -1.77 -0.72 14.99
CA GLN A 449 -3.06 -0.17 14.57
C GLN A 449 -3.26 1.27 15.09
N GLY A 450 -2.92 1.54 16.36
CA GLY A 450 -3.04 2.88 16.95
C GLY A 450 -2.07 3.91 16.40
N LYS A 451 -0.96 3.47 15.81
CA LYS A 451 0.03 4.33 15.15
C LYS A 451 -0.26 4.49 13.65
N GLY A 452 -1.32 3.85 13.14
CA GLY A 452 -1.68 3.88 11.73
C GLY A 452 -0.73 3.11 10.82
N VAL A 453 -0.07 2.06 11.32
CA VAL A 453 0.86 1.22 10.56
C VAL A 453 0.46 -0.25 10.59
N MET A 454 0.95 -1.04 9.64
CA MET A 454 0.75 -2.49 9.59
C MET A 454 1.52 -3.20 10.73
N PRO A 455 1.27 -4.50 11.00
CA PRO A 455 1.97 -5.24 12.06
C PRO A 455 3.50 -5.24 11.97
N ASP A 456 4.06 -5.06 10.77
CA ASP A 456 5.50 -4.93 10.53
C ASP A 456 6.05 -3.51 10.77
N GLY A 457 5.19 -2.56 11.16
CA GLY A 457 5.53 -1.17 11.41
C GLY A 457 5.62 -0.29 10.16
N THR A 458 5.31 -0.80 8.97
CA THR A 458 5.39 -0.02 7.72
C THR A 458 4.00 0.29 7.14
N LEU A 459 3.97 1.15 6.13
CA LEU A 459 2.75 1.61 5.46
C LEU A 459 2.49 0.85 4.16
N ARG A 460 1.27 1.00 3.61
CA ARG A 460 0.84 0.34 2.35
C ARG A 460 0.23 1.33 1.35
N PHE A 461 0.14 2.60 1.71
CA PHE A 461 -0.55 3.60 0.93
C PHE A 461 0.42 4.74 0.61
N HIS A 462 0.47 5.11 -0.66
CA HIS A 462 1.35 6.14 -1.17
C HIS A 462 0.59 7.08 -2.08
N CYS A 463 0.77 8.38 -1.91
CA CYS A 463 0.10 9.40 -2.73
C CYS A 463 1.02 10.61 -2.87
N LYS A 464 1.25 11.08 -4.10
CA LYS A 464 2.06 12.28 -4.39
C LYS A 464 3.45 12.24 -3.74
N GLY A 465 4.10 11.07 -3.74
CA GLY A 465 5.43 10.86 -3.15
C GLY A 465 5.46 10.85 -1.62
N GLN A 466 4.31 10.77 -0.95
CA GLN A 466 4.19 10.69 0.52
C GLN A 466 3.46 9.42 0.94
N ASP A 467 3.85 8.86 2.08
CA ASP A 467 3.13 7.75 2.70
C ASP A 467 1.84 8.26 3.38
N LEU A 468 0.79 7.44 3.34
CA LEU A 468 -0.47 7.71 4.03
C LEU A 468 -0.69 6.68 5.15
N LEU A 469 -1.13 7.16 6.31
CA LEU A 469 -1.43 6.32 7.47
C LEU A 469 -2.68 5.46 7.24
N HIS A 470 -2.71 4.33 7.94
CA HIS A 470 -3.89 3.50 8.11
C HIS A 470 -4.77 4.02 9.25
N PHE A 471 -6.07 3.78 9.17
CA PHE A 471 -7.05 4.15 10.17
C PHE A 471 -7.76 2.92 10.71
N MET A 472 -7.70 2.73 12.03
CA MET A 472 -8.31 1.60 12.74
C MET A 472 -7.94 0.22 12.18
N GLY A 473 -6.84 0.12 11.42
CA GLY A 473 -6.44 -1.12 10.73
C GLY A 473 -7.40 -1.57 9.63
N CYS A 474 -8.20 -0.65 9.08
CA CYS A 474 -9.22 -0.91 8.08
C CYS A 474 -9.07 -0.02 6.83
N SER A 475 -9.02 1.31 6.99
CA SER A 475 -8.89 2.31 5.91
C SER A 475 -9.81 2.09 4.71
N THR A 476 -11.11 1.99 4.97
CA THR A 476 -12.10 1.52 3.98
C THR A 476 -12.61 2.62 3.05
N PHE A 477 -12.16 3.87 3.20
CA PHE A 477 -12.41 4.94 2.23
C PHE A 477 -11.46 4.89 1.03
N SER A 478 -11.08 3.67 0.60
CA SER A 478 -10.22 3.39 -0.54
C SER A 478 -10.77 2.18 -1.29
N GLN A 479 -10.72 2.18 -2.63
CA GLN A 479 -11.16 1.05 -3.46
C GLN A 479 -10.40 -0.25 -3.15
N TYR A 480 -9.15 -0.14 -2.69
CA TYR A 480 -8.37 -1.26 -2.17
C TYR A 480 -7.72 -0.87 -0.85
N THR A 481 -7.72 -1.80 0.10
CA THR A 481 -7.04 -1.61 1.38
C THR A 481 -6.31 -2.88 1.78
N VAL A 482 -5.30 -2.73 2.65
CA VAL A 482 -4.53 -3.83 3.23
C VAL A 482 -4.78 -3.87 4.72
N VAL A 483 -5.17 -5.03 5.24
CA VAL A 483 -5.47 -5.24 6.66
C VAL A 483 -4.73 -6.45 7.20
N ALA A 484 -4.52 -6.51 8.52
CA ALA A 484 -3.98 -7.72 9.14
C ALA A 484 -4.99 -8.89 9.00
N ASP A 485 -4.48 -10.10 8.80
CA ASP A 485 -5.31 -11.32 8.63
C ASP A 485 -6.25 -11.59 9.82
N VAL A 486 -5.84 -11.18 11.03
CA VAL A 486 -6.63 -11.24 12.26
C VAL A 486 -7.75 -10.20 12.34
N SER A 487 -7.77 -9.22 11.43
CA SER A 487 -8.70 -8.08 11.36
C SER A 487 -9.65 -8.16 10.15
N ILE A 488 -9.82 -9.36 9.58
CA ILE A 488 -10.76 -9.59 8.48
C ILE A 488 -11.47 -10.93 8.65
N VAL A 489 -12.72 -11.00 8.20
CA VAL A 489 -13.54 -12.22 8.29
C VAL A 489 -14.28 -12.48 6.99
N ALA A 490 -14.20 -13.73 6.50
CA ALA A 490 -15.03 -14.20 5.40
C ALA A 490 -16.47 -14.42 5.87
N VAL A 491 -17.42 -14.00 5.06
CA VAL A 491 -18.86 -14.08 5.33
C VAL A 491 -19.59 -14.75 4.17
N ASN A 492 -20.87 -15.03 4.35
CA ASN A 492 -21.68 -15.67 3.32
C ASN A 492 -21.66 -14.83 2.01
N PRO A 493 -21.24 -15.40 0.87
CA PRO A 493 -21.08 -14.63 -0.37
C PRO A 493 -22.39 -14.14 -0.98
N THR A 494 -23.54 -14.65 -0.55
CA THR A 494 -24.85 -14.13 -1.00
C THR A 494 -25.24 -12.83 -0.31
N ALA A 495 -24.55 -12.44 0.77
CA ALA A 495 -24.83 -11.20 1.47
C ALA A 495 -24.26 -10.00 0.69
N GLU A 496 -25.12 -9.03 0.40
CA GLU A 496 -24.76 -7.85 -0.38
C GLU A 496 -23.81 -6.91 0.40
N PHE A 497 -22.75 -6.46 -0.27
CA PHE A 497 -21.71 -5.59 0.32
C PHE A 497 -22.28 -4.32 0.96
N GLU A 498 -23.25 -3.67 0.30
CA GLU A 498 -23.91 -2.45 0.80
C GLU A 498 -24.50 -2.64 2.21
N LYS A 499 -24.92 -3.86 2.56
CA LYS A 499 -25.51 -4.18 3.86
C LYS A 499 -24.45 -4.69 4.82
N THR A 500 -23.60 -5.63 4.37
CA THR A 500 -22.60 -6.24 5.24
C THR A 500 -21.53 -5.28 5.73
N CYS A 501 -21.24 -4.20 5.00
CA CYS A 501 -20.27 -3.18 5.42
C CYS A 501 -20.64 -2.56 6.79
N LEU A 502 -21.95 -2.39 7.06
CA LEU A 502 -22.46 -1.83 8.32
C LEU A 502 -22.33 -2.80 9.52
N LEU A 503 -22.07 -4.08 9.27
CA LEU A 503 -21.81 -5.08 10.32
C LEU A 503 -20.37 -5.00 10.84
N GLY A 504 -19.50 -4.19 10.21
CA GLY A 504 -18.14 -3.92 10.70
C GLY A 504 -18.08 -3.02 11.94
N CYS A 505 -19.17 -2.33 12.32
CA CYS A 505 -19.19 -1.46 13.50
C CYS A 505 -20.56 -1.34 14.19
N GLY A 506 -21.36 -0.33 13.84
CA GLY A 506 -22.46 0.15 14.69
C GLY A 506 -23.56 -0.88 14.97
N ILE A 507 -23.96 -1.65 13.95
CA ILE A 507 -25.03 -2.65 14.10
C ILE A 507 -24.59 -3.78 15.03
N THR A 508 -23.43 -4.36 14.74
CA THR A 508 -22.83 -5.42 15.55
C THR A 508 -22.57 -4.96 16.98
N THR A 509 -22.17 -3.69 17.16
CA THR A 509 -21.95 -3.12 18.48
C THR A 509 -23.23 -3.07 19.31
N GLY A 510 -24.32 -2.51 18.79
CA GLY A 510 -25.57 -2.43 19.53
C GLY A 510 -26.23 -3.78 19.76
N TYR A 511 -26.31 -4.62 18.70
CA TYR A 511 -26.91 -5.95 18.79
C TYR A 511 -26.14 -6.84 19.78
N GLY A 512 -24.81 -6.86 19.69
CA GLY A 512 -23.94 -7.58 20.62
C GLY A 512 -24.02 -7.05 22.05
N ALA A 513 -24.13 -5.72 22.23
CA ALA A 513 -24.24 -5.15 23.57
C ALA A 513 -25.47 -5.69 24.31
N ALA A 514 -26.62 -5.80 23.64
CA ALA A 514 -27.82 -6.39 24.22
C ALA A 514 -27.72 -7.92 24.39
N THR A 515 -27.29 -8.64 23.35
CA THR A 515 -27.35 -10.11 23.30
C THR A 515 -26.20 -10.82 24.01
N ILE A 516 -25.02 -10.18 24.10
CA ILE A 516 -23.78 -10.78 24.64
C ILE A 516 -23.32 -10.04 25.90
N THR A 517 -23.12 -8.71 25.82
CA THR A 517 -22.49 -7.98 26.94
C THR A 517 -23.43 -7.84 28.13
N ALA A 518 -24.66 -7.39 27.89
CA ALA A 518 -25.73 -7.35 28.87
C ALA A 518 -26.33 -8.75 29.08
N ASN A 519 -26.43 -9.52 27.98
CA ASN A 519 -27.14 -10.79 27.94
C ASN A 519 -28.57 -10.60 28.48
N VAL A 520 -29.34 -9.71 27.84
CA VAL A 520 -30.74 -9.44 28.18
C VAL A 520 -31.54 -10.75 28.20
N GLN A 521 -32.42 -10.92 29.17
CA GLN A 521 -33.28 -12.08 29.34
C GLN A 521 -34.72 -11.77 28.91
N GLU A 522 -35.48 -12.84 28.66
CA GLU A 522 -36.91 -12.73 28.35
C GLU A 522 -37.64 -12.09 29.53
N GLY A 523 -38.42 -11.04 29.27
CA GLY A 523 -39.17 -10.29 30.28
C GLY A 523 -38.46 -9.07 30.88
N ASP A 524 -37.17 -8.86 30.61
CA ASP A 524 -36.44 -7.70 31.13
C ASP A 524 -36.97 -6.37 30.57
N ASN A 525 -36.91 -5.30 31.36
CA ASN A 525 -37.18 -3.93 30.92
C ASN A 525 -35.86 -3.22 30.58
N VAL A 526 -35.79 -2.68 29.38
CA VAL A 526 -34.59 -2.06 28.81
C VAL A 526 -34.85 -0.59 28.50
N ALA A 527 -33.90 0.29 28.86
CA ALA A 527 -33.86 1.66 28.33
C ALA A 527 -32.63 1.90 27.45
N VAL A 528 -32.83 2.54 26.30
CA VAL A 528 -31.78 2.85 25.32
C VAL A 528 -31.71 4.36 25.13
N PHE A 529 -30.58 4.95 25.51
CA PHE A 529 -30.34 6.40 25.38
C PHE A 529 -29.63 6.67 24.05
N GLY A 530 -30.32 7.39 23.15
CA GLY A 530 -29.88 7.70 21.79
C GLY A 530 -30.44 6.72 20.75
N ALA A 531 -31.14 7.24 19.75
CA ALA A 531 -31.82 6.48 18.70
C ALA A 531 -31.08 6.56 17.34
N GLY A 532 -29.74 6.57 17.38
CA GLY A 532 -28.89 6.37 16.20
C GLY A 532 -28.75 4.90 15.82
N CYS A 533 -27.87 4.59 14.86
CA CYS A 533 -27.64 3.20 14.41
C CYS A 533 -27.33 2.23 15.56
N VAL A 534 -26.46 2.64 16.50
CA VAL A 534 -26.09 1.81 17.66
C VAL A 534 -27.30 1.55 18.55
N GLY A 535 -28.03 2.58 18.96
CA GLY A 535 -29.18 2.43 19.85
C GLY A 535 -30.33 1.64 19.21
N LEU A 536 -30.65 1.90 17.94
CA LEU A 536 -31.64 1.10 17.21
C LEU A 536 -31.20 -0.37 17.06
N SER A 537 -29.90 -0.64 17.05
CA SER A 537 -29.38 -2.02 17.06
C SER A 537 -29.46 -2.68 18.44
N VAL A 538 -29.31 -1.91 19.54
CA VAL A 538 -29.63 -2.37 20.89
C VAL A 538 -31.12 -2.75 21.00
N VAL A 539 -32.02 -1.93 20.44
CA VAL A 539 -33.47 -2.21 20.40
C VAL A 539 -33.74 -3.56 19.72
N GLN A 540 -33.13 -3.82 18.56
CA GLN A 540 -33.26 -5.12 17.89
C GLN A 540 -32.75 -6.28 18.75
N GLY A 541 -31.58 -6.12 19.37
CA GLY A 541 -31.02 -7.15 20.25
C GLY A 541 -31.90 -7.41 21.47
N ALA A 542 -32.48 -6.37 22.08
CA ALA A 542 -33.42 -6.51 23.19
C ALA A 542 -34.72 -7.20 22.76
N LYS A 543 -35.25 -6.86 21.58
CA LYS A 543 -36.44 -7.50 20.99
C LYS A 543 -36.20 -8.97 20.69
N GLU A 544 -35.06 -9.31 20.10
CA GLU A 544 -34.64 -10.69 19.86
C GLU A 544 -34.58 -11.50 21.17
N ARG A 545 -34.14 -10.87 22.26
CA ARG A 545 -34.13 -11.46 23.60
C ARG A 545 -35.48 -11.43 24.31
N LYS A 546 -36.53 -10.95 23.63
CA LYS A 546 -37.91 -10.82 24.14
C LYS A 546 -37.99 -10.01 25.44
N ALA A 547 -37.27 -8.90 25.48
CA ALA A 547 -37.47 -7.89 26.52
C ALA A 547 -38.95 -7.46 26.57
N ASN A 548 -39.47 -7.20 27.78
CA ASN A 548 -40.85 -6.79 28.01
C ASN A 548 -41.09 -5.34 27.57
N LYS A 549 -40.37 -4.40 28.19
CA LYS A 549 -40.35 -2.99 27.77
C LYS A 549 -39.02 -2.67 27.12
N ILE A 550 -39.07 -1.97 25.99
CA ILE A 550 -37.89 -1.44 25.28
C ILE A 550 -38.13 0.05 25.08
N ILE A 551 -37.64 0.86 26.02
CA ILE A 551 -37.90 2.29 26.12
C ILE A 551 -36.75 3.05 25.46
N VAL A 552 -37.02 3.75 24.38
CA VAL A 552 -36.00 4.60 23.72
C VAL A 552 -36.09 6.03 24.24
N VAL A 553 -34.93 6.61 24.57
CA VAL A 553 -34.79 7.99 25.03
C VAL A 553 -33.98 8.78 24.02
N ASP A 554 -34.61 9.78 23.40
CA ASP A 554 -33.93 10.68 22.46
C ASP A 554 -34.56 12.08 22.48
N ILE A 555 -33.77 13.12 22.24
CA ILE A 555 -34.25 14.51 22.21
C ILE A 555 -34.98 14.86 20.92
N ASN A 556 -34.80 14.07 19.86
CA ASN A 556 -35.41 14.29 18.55
C ASN A 556 -36.65 13.40 18.39
N ASP A 557 -37.84 14.01 18.43
CA ASP A 557 -39.11 13.26 18.31
C ASP A 557 -39.26 12.50 17.00
N LYS A 558 -38.59 12.93 15.91
CA LYS A 558 -38.60 12.20 14.65
C LYS A 558 -38.03 10.79 14.78
N LYS A 559 -37.25 10.52 15.84
CA LYS A 559 -36.70 9.19 16.12
C LYS A 559 -37.71 8.22 16.74
N ALA A 560 -38.89 8.68 17.16
CA ALA A 560 -39.93 7.81 17.71
C ALA A 560 -40.41 6.77 16.67
N GLU A 561 -40.65 7.19 15.42
CA GLU A 561 -41.05 6.28 14.33
C GLU A 561 -39.94 5.25 14.02
N TRP A 562 -38.68 5.68 14.07
CA TRP A 562 -37.54 4.78 13.92
C TRP A 562 -37.46 3.77 15.07
N ALA A 563 -37.63 4.22 16.31
CA ALA A 563 -37.63 3.36 17.48
C ALA A 563 -38.72 2.26 17.36
N ASP A 564 -39.94 2.66 17.03
CA ASP A 564 -41.06 1.73 16.79
C ASP A 564 -40.76 0.73 15.67
N LYS A 565 -40.28 1.21 14.52
CA LYS A 565 -39.90 0.37 13.37
C LYS A 565 -38.88 -0.72 13.72
N PHE A 566 -37.96 -0.43 14.65
CA PHE A 566 -36.94 -1.37 15.10
C PHE A 566 -37.35 -2.23 16.31
N GLY A 567 -38.51 -1.92 16.93
CA GLY A 567 -39.13 -2.76 17.95
C GLY A 567 -39.15 -2.19 19.36
N ALA A 568 -38.96 -0.88 19.52
CA ALA A 568 -39.20 -0.22 20.79
C ALA A 568 -40.68 -0.31 21.18
N THR A 569 -40.96 -0.42 22.47
CA THR A 569 -42.33 -0.40 23.01
C THR A 569 -42.77 1.01 23.39
N ASP A 570 -41.80 1.85 23.76
CA ASP A 570 -42.04 3.20 24.27
C ASP A 570 -40.95 4.15 23.76
N PHE A 571 -41.29 5.43 23.67
CA PHE A 571 -40.35 6.50 23.36
C PHE A 571 -40.55 7.67 24.32
N VAL A 572 -39.44 8.22 24.85
CA VAL A 572 -39.46 9.35 25.77
C VAL A 572 -38.51 10.44 25.30
N ASN A 573 -39.06 11.63 25.06
CA ASN A 573 -38.24 12.82 24.86
C ASN A 573 -38.02 13.55 26.20
N PRO A 574 -36.79 13.57 26.74
CA PRO A 574 -36.52 14.17 28.04
C PRO A 574 -36.76 15.69 28.06
N THR A 575 -36.73 16.36 26.91
CA THR A 575 -36.96 17.82 26.79
C THR A 575 -38.44 18.20 26.90
N LYS A 576 -39.35 17.22 26.84
CA LYS A 576 -40.81 17.42 26.91
C LYS A 576 -41.43 16.93 28.22
N LEU A 577 -40.60 16.52 29.18
CA LEU A 577 -41.08 16.11 30.49
C LEU A 577 -41.64 17.32 31.25
N PRO A 578 -42.64 17.12 32.12
CA PRO A 578 -43.14 18.18 32.99
C PRO A 578 -42.00 18.81 33.81
N GLU A 579 -42.11 20.11 34.07
CA GLU A 579 -41.11 20.85 34.85
C GLU A 579 -40.80 20.14 36.18
N GLY A 580 -39.53 19.99 36.50
CA GLY A 580 -39.05 19.28 37.69
C GLY A 580 -39.00 17.75 37.59
N THR A 581 -39.51 17.15 36.50
CA THR A 581 -39.43 15.69 36.28
C THR A 581 -38.17 15.34 35.47
N THR A 582 -37.28 14.54 36.05
CA THR A 582 -36.08 14.06 35.34
C THR A 582 -36.36 12.80 34.53
N ILE A 583 -35.52 12.53 33.52
CA ILE A 583 -35.62 11.27 32.75
C ILE A 583 -35.44 10.03 33.64
N VAL A 584 -34.56 10.11 34.63
CA VAL A 584 -34.34 9.05 35.62
C VAL A 584 -35.63 8.74 36.40
N GLN A 585 -36.30 9.77 36.92
CA GLN A 585 -37.58 9.61 37.62
C GLN A 585 -38.65 9.01 36.70
N LYS A 586 -38.72 9.48 35.45
CA LYS A 586 -39.70 8.99 34.49
C LYS A 586 -39.52 7.50 34.20
N LEU A 587 -38.29 7.04 33.98
CA LEU A 587 -38.01 5.64 33.71
C LEU A 587 -38.28 4.76 34.94
N ILE A 588 -37.92 5.22 36.15
CA ILE A 588 -38.23 4.52 37.40
C ILE A 588 -39.74 4.34 37.58
N GLU A 589 -40.55 5.38 37.28
CA GLU A 589 -42.01 5.31 37.31
C GLU A 589 -42.54 4.29 36.28
N MET A 590 -42.02 4.33 35.06
CA MET A 590 -42.47 3.46 33.97
C MET A 590 -42.19 1.97 34.21
N THR A 591 -41.20 1.64 35.03
CA THR A 591 -40.74 0.26 35.25
C THR A 591 -40.77 -0.18 36.71
N ASP A 592 -41.50 0.54 37.56
CA ASP A 592 -41.70 0.23 38.99
C ASP A 592 -40.38 -0.03 39.76
N GLY A 593 -39.40 0.87 39.59
CA GLY A 593 -38.13 0.80 40.33
C GLY A 593 -36.85 0.97 39.52
N GLY A 594 -36.96 1.09 38.20
CA GLY A 594 -35.85 1.24 37.26
C GLY A 594 -35.74 0.09 36.26
N CYS A 595 -34.95 0.27 35.19
CA CYS A 595 -34.80 -0.74 34.13
C CYS A 595 -33.79 -1.82 34.52
N ASP A 596 -34.00 -3.06 34.10
CA ASP A 596 -33.07 -4.17 34.32
C ASP A 596 -31.73 -3.90 33.61
N TYR A 597 -31.82 -3.34 32.40
CA TYR A 597 -30.66 -2.89 31.63
C TYR A 597 -30.87 -1.49 31.07
N THR A 598 -29.79 -0.70 31.08
CA THR A 598 -29.73 0.56 30.33
C THR A 598 -28.53 0.60 29.43
N PHE A 599 -28.65 1.28 28.29
CA PHE A 599 -27.59 1.40 27.29
C PHE A 599 -27.38 2.86 26.92
N ASP A 600 -26.18 3.39 27.15
CA ASP A 600 -25.78 4.70 26.60
C ASP A 600 -25.23 4.51 25.19
N CYS A 601 -25.91 5.10 24.21
CA CYS A 601 -25.50 5.15 22.81
C CYS A 601 -25.21 6.58 22.35
N THR A 602 -24.93 7.50 23.28
CA THR A 602 -24.75 8.94 22.99
C THR A 602 -23.31 9.42 23.12
N GLY A 603 -22.51 8.85 24.01
CA GLY A 603 -21.18 9.35 24.32
C GLY A 603 -21.18 10.58 25.25
N ASN A 604 -22.33 10.95 25.82
CA ASN A 604 -22.45 12.06 26.75
C ASN A 604 -22.39 11.58 28.21
N VAL A 605 -21.37 12.00 28.95
CA VAL A 605 -21.15 11.55 30.35
C VAL A 605 -22.30 11.85 31.31
N ASN A 606 -23.10 12.89 31.06
CA ASN A 606 -24.29 13.17 31.87
C ASN A 606 -25.40 12.15 31.56
N VAL A 607 -25.57 11.78 30.29
CA VAL A 607 -26.53 10.75 29.88
C VAL A 607 -26.08 9.37 30.36
N MET A 608 -24.78 9.07 30.36
CA MET A 608 -24.24 7.84 30.95
C MET A 608 -24.57 7.72 32.44
N ARG A 609 -24.51 8.84 33.19
CA ARG A 609 -24.93 8.89 34.58
C ARG A 609 -26.43 8.66 34.73
N ASP A 610 -27.25 9.35 33.94
CA ASP A 610 -28.71 9.17 33.96
C ASP A 610 -29.09 7.71 33.64
N ALA A 611 -28.43 7.09 32.68
CA ALA A 611 -28.62 5.69 32.33
C ALA A 611 -28.32 4.76 33.53
N LEU A 612 -27.23 4.99 34.25
CA LEU A 612 -26.93 4.22 35.46
C LEU A 612 -28.00 4.44 36.55
N GLU A 613 -28.36 5.69 36.82
CA GLU A 613 -29.29 6.00 37.90
C GLU A 613 -30.73 5.56 37.60
N ALA A 614 -31.08 5.38 36.32
CA ALA A 614 -32.35 4.80 35.85
C ALA A 614 -32.41 3.27 35.94
N CYS A 615 -31.29 2.57 36.19
CA CYS A 615 -31.30 1.13 36.41
C CYS A 615 -32.06 0.74 37.69
N HIS A 616 -32.60 -0.48 37.72
CA HIS A 616 -33.27 -1.04 38.88
C HIS A 616 -32.30 -1.20 40.04
N LYS A 617 -32.74 -0.83 41.25
CA LYS A 617 -31.97 -1.08 42.48
C LYS A 617 -31.79 -2.59 42.70
N GLY A 618 -30.63 -3.03 43.18
CA GLY A 618 -30.36 -4.43 43.51
C GLY A 618 -29.67 -5.23 42.42
N TRP A 619 -30.05 -5.07 41.14
CA TRP A 619 -29.48 -5.88 40.05
C TRP A 619 -29.25 -5.16 38.71
N GLY A 620 -29.77 -3.94 38.54
CA GLY A 620 -29.77 -3.30 37.24
C GLY A 620 -28.37 -3.02 36.69
N THR A 621 -28.17 -3.23 35.39
CA THR A 621 -26.86 -3.08 34.74
C THR A 621 -26.90 -2.01 33.66
N SER A 622 -26.04 -0.98 33.81
CA SER A 622 -25.85 0.05 32.79
C SER A 622 -24.63 -0.23 31.93
N VAL A 623 -24.81 -0.18 30.61
CA VAL A 623 -23.80 -0.49 29.61
C VAL A 623 -23.47 0.77 28.80
N ILE A 624 -22.25 1.27 28.92
CA ILE A 624 -21.73 2.36 28.10
C ILE A 624 -21.27 1.80 26.75
N ILE A 625 -21.83 2.33 25.67
CA ILE A 625 -21.42 2.03 24.30
C ILE A 625 -20.87 3.29 23.61
N GLY A 626 -21.53 4.44 23.83
CA GLY A 626 -21.09 5.72 23.29
C GLY A 626 -19.68 6.10 23.77
N VAL A 627 -18.86 6.59 22.85
CA VAL A 627 -17.48 7.01 23.15
C VAL A 627 -17.50 8.48 23.54
N ALA A 628 -17.11 8.78 24.78
CA ALA A 628 -17.00 10.16 25.26
C ALA A 628 -15.75 10.85 24.72
N ALA A 629 -15.84 12.17 24.58
CA ALA A 629 -14.69 13.00 24.20
C ALA A 629 -13.54 12.86 25.20
N ALA A 630 -12.32 13.06 24.72
CA ALA A 630 -11.11 12.94 25.52
C ALA A 630 -11.15 13.80 26.80
N GLY A 631 -10.68 13.21 27.92
CA GLY A 631 -10.59 13.89 29.21
C GLY A 631 -11.93 14.04 29.96
N LYS A 632 -13.04 13.52 29.43
CA LYS A 632 -14.32 13.50 30.15
C LYS A 632 -14.37 12.32 31.13
N GLU A 633 -14.94 12.58 32.30
CA GLU A 633 -15.11 11.58 33.35
C GLU A 633 -16.59 11.33 33.61
N ILE A 634 -16.90 10.07 33.91
CA ILE A 634 -18.20 9.66 34.41
C ILE A 634 -18.20 9.73 35.94
N ALA A 635 -19.32 10.14 36.54
CA ALA A 635 -19.45 10.23 37.99
C ALA A 635 -20.86 9.88 38.45
N THR A 636 -20.97 9.24 39.61
CA THR A 636 -22.23 9.04 40.33
C THR A 636 -21.97 8.97 41.84
N ARG A 637 -23.03 8.93 42.64
CA ARG A 637 -22.90 8.64 44.07
C ARG A 637 -22.58 7.16 44.27
N PRO A 638 -21.56 6.78 45.06
CA PRO A 638 -21.20 5.37 45.28
C PRO A 638 -22.36 4.50 45.77
N PHE A 639 -23.31 5.10 46.49
CA PHE A 639 -24.52 4.42 46.95
C PHE A 639 -25.33 3.78 45.82
N GLN A 640 -25.29 4.32 44.60
CA GLN A 640 -25.96 3.72 43.44
C GLN A 640 -25.40 2.32 43.12
N LEU A 641 -24.08 2.12 43.28
CA LEU A 641 -23.41 0.84 43.08
C LEU A 641 -23.50 -0.07 44.32
N VAL A 642 -23.35 0.50 45.51
CA VAL A 642 -23.49 -0.25 46.79
C VAL A 642 -24.87 -0.90 46.88
N THR A 643 -25.91 -0.25 46.35
CA THR A 643 -27.27 -0.79 46.28
C THR A 643 -27.53 -1.71 45.10
N GLY A 644 -26.48 -2.28 44.49
CA GLY A 644 -26.58 -3.44 43.59
C GLY A 644 -26.59 -3.13 42.09
N ARG A 645 -26.43 -1.87 41.67
CA ARG A 645 -26.25 -1.57 40.23
C ARG A 645 -24.85 -1.93 39.76
N VAL A 646 -24.74 -2.31 38.49
CA VAL A 646 -23.46 -2.56 37.82
C VAL A 646 -23.27 -1.56 36.69
N TRP A 647 -22.08 -0.93 36.64
CA TRP A 647 -21.69 -0.08 35.53
C TRP A 647 -20.58 -0.75 34.72
N LYS A 648 -20.79 -0.96 33.42
CA LYS A 648 -19.83 -1.59 32.52
C LYS A 648 -19.86 -0.95 31.13
N GLY A 649 -18.96 -1.35 30.25
CA GLY A 649 -18.93 -0.91 28.86
C GLY A 649 -18.93 -2.07 27.87
N ALA A 650 -19.16 -1.78 26.59
CA ALA A 650 -19.11 -2.76 25.50
C ALA A 650 -18.29 -2.21 24.31
N ALA A 651 -17.22 -2.90 23.94
CA ALA A 651 -16.49 -2.65 22.69
C ALA A 651 -16.93 -3.66 21.64
N PHE A 652 -17.37 -3.18 20.46
CA PHE A 652 -17.93 -4.03 19.39
C PHE A 652 -19.02 -4.99 19.91
N GLY A 653 -19.80 -4.54 20.91
CA GLY A 653 -20.86 -5.33 21.54
C GLY A 653 -20.38 -6.55 22.33
N GLY A 654 -19.07 -6.73 22.52
CA GLY A 654 -18.50 -7.97 23.07
C GLY A 654 -18.37 -9.10 22.03
N VAL A 655 -18.66 -8.81 20.76
CA VAL A 655 -18.59 -9.77 19.65
C VAL A 655 -17.12 -10.07 19.32
N LYS A 656 -16.79 -11.35 19.18
CA LYS A 656 -15.53 -11.82 18.59
C LYS A 656 -15.70 -11.86 17.06
N GLY A 657 -15.20 -10.84 16.37
CA GLY A 657 -15.52 -10.57 14.97
C GLY A 657 -15.31 -11.75 14.02
N ARG A 658 -14.18 -12.46 14.09
CA ARG A 658 -13.90 -13.59 13.19
C ARG A 658 -14.73 -14.83 13.51
N SER A 659 -15.06 -15.05 14.78
CA SER A 659 -15.78 -16.25 15.21
C SER A 659 -17.31 -16.09 15.20
N GLN A 660 -17.83 -14.87 15.34
CA GLN A 660 -19.25 -14.63 15.58
C GLN A 660 -19.92 -13.77 14.50
N LEU A 661 -19.20 -12.91 13.78
CA LEU A 661 -19.81 -12.08 12.73
C LEU A 661 -20.46 -12.88 11.60
N PRO A 662 -19.91 -14.02 11.14
CA PRO A 662 -20.57 -14.83 10.10
C PRO A 662 -22.00 -15.24 10.49
N GLY A 663 -22.23 -15.63 11.76
CA GLY A 663 -23.57 -15.94 12.25
C GLY A 663 -24.49 -14.72 12.33
N ILE A 664 -23.95 -13.53 12.58
CA ILE A 664 -24.72 -12.27 12.52
C ILE A 664 -25.11 -11.93 11.08
N VAL A 665 -24.27 -12.24 10.10
CA VAL A 665 -24.60 -12.13 8.67
C VAL A 665 -25.72 -13.11 8.30
N ASP A 666 -25.70 -14.32 8.84
CA ASP A 666 -26.77 -15.30 8.63
C ASP A 666 -28.10 -14.87 9.30
N ASP A 667 -28.04 -14.27 10.49
CA ASP A 667 -29.21 -13.63 11.13
C ASP A 667 -29.79 -12.51 10.23
N TYR A 668 -28.95 -11.75 9.53
CA TYR A 668 -29.40 -10.78 8.54
C TYR A 668 -30.07 -11.45 7.34
N LEU A 669 -29.41 -12.44 6.72
CA LEU A 669 -29.92 -13.13 5.54
C LEU A 669 -31.26 -13.84 5.78
N SER A 670 -31.47 -14.34 7.01
CA SER A 670 -32.73 -14.96 7.43
C SER A 670 -33.83 -13.95 7.81
N GLY A 671 -33.54 -12.65 7.80
CA GLY A 671 -34.47 -11.58 8.15
C GLY A 671 -34.67 -11.39 9.66
N LYS A 672 -33.89 -12.09 10.48
CA LYS A 672 -33.92 -11.99 11.94
C LYS A 672 -33.28 -10.69 12.43
N LEU A 673 -32.24 -10.22 11.75
CA LEU A 673 -31.61 -8.92 11.97
C LEU A 673 -31.87 -7.98 10.79
N LYS A 674 -32.45 -6.81 11.04
CA LYS A 674 -32.58 -5.78 10.00
C LYS A 674 -31.24 -5.09 9.80
N VAL A 675 -30.83 -4.94 8.54
CA VAL A 675 -29.62 -4.20 8.15
C VAL A 675 -29.94 -3.15 7.08
N ALA A 676 -30.69 -3.54 6.03
CA ALA A 676 -31.05 -2.64 4.94
C ALA A 676 -31.79 -1.37 5.40
N ASP A 677 -32.63 -1.49 6.44
CA ASP A 677 -33.40 -0.39 7.02
C ASP A 677 -32.55 0.73 7.63
N PHE A 678 -31.28 0.46 7.98
CA PHE A 678 -30.37 1.50 8.49
C PHE A 678 -29.85 2.43 7.40
N ILE A 679 -29.86 1.98 6.15
CA ILE A 679 -29.28 2.72 5.02
C ILE A 679 -30.27 3.78 4.55
N THR A 680 -30.13 4.99 5.09
CA THR A 680 -30.98 6.12 4.70
C THR A 680 -30.39 6.93 3.56
N HIS A 681 -29.06 6.90 3.37
CA HIS A 681 -28.37 7.63 2.31
C HIS A 681 -27.40 6.71 1.58
N ARG A 682 -27.29 6.92 0.26
CA ARG A 682 -26.38 6.23 -0.64
C ARG A 682 -25.63 7.27 -1.45
N HIS A 683 -24.32 7.19 -1.42
CA HIS A 683 -23.43 8.08 -2.15
C HIS A 683 -22.36 7.27 -2.85
N LYS A 684 -21.68 7.89 -3.82
CA LYS A 684 -20.45 7.36 -4.41
C LYS A 684 -19.24 7.95 -3.72
N LEU A 685 -18.06 7.35 -3.90
CA LEU A 685 -16.80 7.80 -3.30
C LEU A 685 -16.54 9.30 -3.52
N ASP A 686 -16.82 9.82 -4.71
CA ASP A 686 -16.65 11.25 -5.05
C ASP A 686 -17.56 12.21 -4.26
N LYS A 687 -18.58 11.68 -3.58
CA LYS A 687 -19.53 12.40 -2.72
C LYS A 687 -19.38 12.06 -1.24
N ILE A 688 -18.25 11.47 -0.83
CA ILE A 688 -18.05 11.07 0.57
C ILE A 688 -18.21 12.23 1.56
N ASN A 689 -17.76 13.45 1.24
CA ASN A 689 -17.96 14.61 2.11
C ASN A 689 -19.46 14.93 2.33
N THR A 690 -20.31 14.70 1.33
CA THR A 690 -21.77 14.86 1.50
C THR A 690 -22.34 13.85 2.50
N ALA A 691 -21.77 12.64 2.59
CA ALA A 691 -22.18 11.67 3.60
C ALA A 691 -21.83 12.13 5.03
N PHE A 692 -20.70 12.83 5.22
CA PHE A 692 -20.38 13.50 6.49
C PHE A 692 -21.38 14.61 6.81
N ASP A 693 -21.75 15.44 5.82
CA ASP A 693 -22.77 16.47 6.00
C ASP A 693 -24.13 15.89 6.39
N ASP A 694 -24.55 14.80 5.72
CA ASP A 694 -25.81 14.12 6.01
C ASP A 694 -25.85 13.53 7.42
N MET A 695 -24.73 12.98 7.90
CA MET A 695 -24.59 12.49 9.27
C MET A 695 -24.82 13.61 10.30
N HIS A 696 -24.32 14.82 10.05
CA HIS A 696 -24.46 15.96 10.97
C HIS A 696 -25.88 16.57 10.99
N LYS A 697 -26.70 16.36 9.96
CA LYS A 697 -28.08 16.90 9.90
C LYS A 697 -29.08 16.18 10.84
N GLY A 698 -28.72 15.02 11.38
CA GLY A 698 -29.52 14.27 12.38
C GLY A 698 -30.65 13.39 11.82
N ASP A 699 -31.06 13.58 10.56
CA ASP A 699 -32.05 12.72 9.88
C ASP A 699 -31.39 11.45 9.29
N CYS A 700 -30.07 11.43 9.14
CA CYS A 700 -29.32 10.24 8.72
C CYS A 700 -29.23 9.19 9.85
N ILE A 701 -29.32 7.90 9.49
CA ILE A 701 -29.03 6.77 10.39
C ILE A 701 -27.69 6.15 9.98
N ARG A 702 -27.59 5.74 8.71
CA ARG A 702 -26.34 5.40 8.04
C ARG A 702 -26.32 5.89 6.61
N ALA A 703 -25.17 6.44 6.22
CA ALA A 703 -24.81 6.68 4.84
C ALA A 703 -23.83 5.59 4.40
N VAL A 704 -24.08 5.01 3.23
CA VAL A 704 -23.19 4.02 2.61
C VAL A 704 -22.61 4.61 1.33
N ILE A 705 -21.31 4.37 1.15
CA ILE A 705 -20.53 4.77 -0.01
C ILE A 705 -20.32 3.55 -0.90
N GLU A 706 -20.61 3.69 -2.19
CA GLU A 706 -20.18 2.79 -3.27
C GLU A 706 -18.82 3.26 -3.81
N LEU A 707 -17.86 2.35 -3.92
CA LEU A 707 -16.47 2.63 -4.33
C LEU A 707 -16.16 2.28 -5.79
#